data_AF-A0A4Q2LSN3-F1
#
_entry.id   AF-A0A4Q2LSN3-F1
#
_cell.length_a   1.000
_cell.length_b   1.000
_cell.length_c   1.000
_cell.angle_alpha   90.00
_cell.angle_beta   90.00
_cell.angle_gamma   90.00
#
_symmetry.space_group_name_H-M   'P 1'
#
loop_
_entity.id
_entity.type
_entity.pdbx_description
1 polymer ?
#
loop_
_entity_poly.entity_id
_entity_poly.type
_entity_poly.pdbx_seq_one_letter_code
_entity_poly.pdbx_strand_id
1 'polypeptide(L)'
;MQMNKRSGGSLPRLVSMTLAFILLAGSATGAVFSAGSARAAEDTVKAASPTDAQAEAGGQTVAAAAPHKTFPQHVQYAKGTIKPSHVSQAQMDETVIRLFTEWRDKYLKANPYDETQKYVWYSDGDWHAEETDEETGTTYMPITVSEAHGYGMLILALMASADDDTRADFDAMHRYYKAHPSQINPLLMAWQQGDTGSEIIDTNGPNAATDGDMDIAYALLLADRQWGSDGEINYLAEGRKLIDAIMESEVNQKTWMMRLGDWASSGKWDKATRPSDWMVQHMKDFYHVTADGKWNEVVDRTYGMINHLYKNYNPTVGLLPDFVVEHDKTFIPAPPNFLESDNDGDYNYNSARTPWRIGTDYLISGDQRAGQQLTVMNRWIQEKTGGDPANIRAGYKLDGSEHLAEWQDLTFSAPFMVSALIDSSNQEWLNKLWDYNAAPSTEDQVYFSNNIRLLSMIVVSGNWWSPTIGKLDAPSIAGADYAKRLLASPSDYRIRRGELVRVIASMLHLEGDGSEFVFPDSAAIRDSEQRGIGQALAAGIITGYKDGSFRPDRSVKRGELATIILRAAGIAGLEADDAAAGTTMTGFADDNDIPQWSKGLINEAYEQNIIEARDGNNIAAAEWATPAEVAHAVLKLEELLQRK
;
A
#
# COMPACT_ATOMS: atom_id res chain seq x y z
N MET A 1 -3.53 -53.47 -10.06
CA MET A 1 -4.63 -54.27 -9.45
C MET A 1 -4.11 -54.81 -8.13
N GLN A 2 -4.95 -54.75 -7.09
CA GLN A 2 -4.69 -55.00 -5.65
C GLN A 2 -4.20 -53.83 -4.79
N MET A 3 -5.22 -53.22 -4.19
CA MET A 3 -5.23 -52.42 -2.97
C MET A 3 -4.44 -53.08 -1.84
N ASN A 4 -3.78 -52.28 -1.02
CA ASN A 4 -3.54 -52.63 0.37
C ASN A 4 -3.99 -51.49 1.28
N LYS A 5 -4.93 -51.85 2.16
CA LYS A 5 -5.58 -51.03 3.17
C LYS A 5 -4.55 -50.39 4.09
N ARG A 6 -4.60 -49.06 4.24
CA ARG A 6 -4.04 -48.40 5.43
C ARG A 6 -5.13 -48.34 6.50
N SER A 7 -4.78 -48.92 7.64
CA SER A 7 -5.53 -48.96 8.89
C SER A 7 -5.82 -47.56 9.41
N GLY A 8 -7.07 -47.34 9.80
CA GLY A 8 -7.49 -46.14 10.52
C GLY A 8 -6.77 -46.01 11.85
N GLY A 9 -5.93 -44.98 11.95
CA GLY A 9 -5.75 -44.23 13.18
C GLY A 9 -6.64 -43.00 13.08
N SER A 10 -7.49 -42.79 14.08
CA SER A 10 -8.27 -41.56 14.20
C SER A 10 -7.32 -40.37 14.20
N LEU A 11 -7.40 -39.51 13.18
CA LEU A 11 -6.86 -38.16 13.28
C LEU A 11 -7.48 -37.49 14.51
N PRO A 12 -6.71 -36.86 15.40
CA PRO A 12 -7.29 -35.89 16.30
C PRO A 12 -7.91 -34.78 15.44
N ARG A 13 -9.16 -34.42 15.76
CA ARG A 13 -9.88 -33.31 15.14
C ARG A 13 -8.94 -32.10 15.12
N LEU A 14 -8.58 -31.61 13.93
CA LEU A 14 -8.25 -30.20 13.79
C LEU A 14 -9.48 -29.46 14.33
N VAL A 15 -9.29 -28.73 15.42
CA VAL A 15 -10.25 -27.72 15.82
C VAL A 15 -10.23 -26.72 14.67
N SER A 16 -11.34 -26.66 13.94
CA SER A 16 -11.65 -25.52 13.06
C SER A 16 -11.27 -24.26 13.82
N MET A 17 -10.42 -23.40 13.26
CA MET A 17 -10.21 -22.04 13.80
C MET A 17 -11.49 -21.24 13.56
N THR A 18 -12.56 -21.65 14.26
CA THR A 18 -13.78 -20.91 14.48
C THR A 18 -13.53 -20.17 15.78
N LEU A 19 -13.39 -18.85 15.72
CA LEU A 19 -13.35 -17.98 16.91
C LEU A 19 -14.65 -18.20 17.70
N ALA A 20 -14.61 -19.06 18.71
CA ALA A 20 -15.73 -19.23 19.64
C ALA A 20 -15.62 -18.17 20.75
N PHE A 21 -16.28 -17.03 20.59
CA PHE A 21 -16.45 -16.06 21.67
C PHE A 21 -17.61 -16.45 22.61
N ILE A 22 -17.30 -16.60 23.89
CA ILE A 22 -18.30 -16.69 24.97
C ILE A 22 -18.83 -15.28 25.27
N LEU A 23 -20.11 -15.02 24.96
CA LEU A 23 -20.82 -13.83 25.43
C LEU A 23 -21.09 -13.91 26.96
N LEU A 24 -20.66 -12.89 27.70
CA LEU A 24 -21.19 -12.60 29.05
C LEU A 24 -22.22 -11.46 28.96
N ALA A 25 -23.50 -11.81 29.06
CA ALA A 25 -24.60 -10.85 29.16
C ALA A 25 -24.60 -10.14 30.53
N GLY A 26 -24.23 -8.86 30.55
CA GLY A 26 -24.47 -7.94 31.65
C GLY A 26 -25.83 -7.26 31.47
N SER A 27 -26.78 -7.57 32.35
CA SER A 27 -28.13 -7.02 32.35
C SER A 27 -28.16 -5.56 32.83
N ALA A 28 -28.74 -4.67 32.02
CA ALA A 28 -29.20 -3.37 32.47
C ALA A 28 -30.60 -3.10 31.89
N THR A 29 -31.55 -2.97 32.81
CA THR A 29 -32.99 -2.80 32.61
C THR A 29 -33.37 -1.40 32.13
N GLY A 30 -34.18 -1.35 31.06
CA GLY A 30 -35.45 -0.62 31.00
C GLY A 30 -35.45 0.91 30.83
N ALA A 31 -36.00 1.38 29.70
CA ALA A 31 -37.13 2.31 29.69
C ALA A 31 -37.76 2.37 28.29
N VAL A 32 -39.04 2.02 28.23
CA VAL A 32 -39.94 2.10 27.07
C VAL A 32 -40.39 3.54 26.89
N PHE A 33 -40.38 4.05 25.65
CA PHE A 33 -41.29 5.12 25.25
C PHE A 33 -41.94 4.80 23.90
N SER A 34 -43.27 4.95 23.91
CA SER A 34 -44.22 4.72 22.82
C SER A 34 -44.65 6.06 22.19
N ALA A 35 -45.23 5.95 20.99
CA ALA A 35 -45.97 6.93 20.19
C ALA A 35 -45.13 7.60 19.08
N GLY A 36 -45.59 7.69 17.83
CA GLY A 36 -46.90 7.38 17.28
C GLY A 36 -46.92 7.50 15.76
N SER A 37 -47.96 6.92 15.18
CA SER A 37 -48.31 6.90 13.76
C SER A 37 -48.56 8.28 13.16
N ALA A 38 -48.09 8.50 11.93
CA ALA A 38 -48.78 9.36 10.98
C ALA A 38 -48.56 8.84 9.55
N ARG A 39 -49.63 8.84 8.78
CA ARG A 39 -49.81 8.22 7.46
C ARG A 39 -49.97 9.33 6.41
N ALA A 40 -49.68 8.97 5.16
CA ALA A 40 -50.05 9.60 3.88
C ALA A 40 -49.16 10.75 3.37
N ALA A 41 -48.61 10.61 2.16
CA ALA A 41 -49.35 10.82 0.91
C ALA A 41 -48.64 10.13 -0.26
N GLU A 42 -49.43 9.41 -1.06
CA GLU A 42 -49.09 8.93 -2.40
C GLU A 42 -49.08 10.11 -3.37
N ASP A 43 -48.11 10.15 -4.28
CA ASP A 43 -48.32 10.81 -5.57
C ASP A 43 -47.80 9.88 -6.68
N THR A 44 -48.74 9.41 -7.48
CA THR A 44 -48.56 8.56 -8.64
C THR A 44 -48.41 9.46 -9.87
N VAL A 45 -47.31 9.32 -10.62
CA VAL A 45 -47.25 9.83 -11.99
C VAL A 45 -46.89 8.68 -12.93
N LYS A 46 -47.84 8.45 -13.83
CA LYS A 46 -47.88 7.42 -14.88
C LYS A 46 -46.69 7.49 -15.82
N ALA A 47 -46.15 6.31 -16.12
CA ALA A 47 -45.28 6.04 -17.26
C ALA A 47 -46.01 6.31 -18.59
N ALA A 48 -45.29 6.94 -19.53
CA ALA A 48 -45.63 6.97 -20.94
C ALA A 48 -44.38 6.56 -21.74
N SER A 49 -44.45 5.43 -22.45
CA SER A 49 -43.49 5.06 -23.49
C SER A 49 -43.76 5.88 -24.75
N PRO A 50 -42.72 6.30 -25.47
CA PRO A 50 -42.71 6.02 -26.91
C PRO A 50 -41.32 5.64 -27.46
N THR A 51 -41.31 4.52 -28.18
CA THR A 51 -40.68 4.24 -29.50
C THR A 51 -39.44 5.03 -29.96
N ASP A 52 -38.44 4.24 -30.37
CA ASP A 52 -37.51 4.42 -31.49
C ASP A 52 -37.02 5.83 -31.82
N ALA A 53 -35.87 6.17 -31.23
CA ALA A 53 -34.90 7.06 -31.85
C ALA A 53 -33.50 6.49 -31.60
N GLN A 54 -32.95 5.82 -32.62
CA GLN A 54 -31.52 5.58 -32.73
C GLN A 54 -30.81 6.94 -32.76
N ALA A 55 -30.14 7.27 -31.66
CA ALA A 55 -29.10 8.27 -31.63
C ALA A 55 -27.80 7.53 -31.29
N GLU A 56 -26.92 7.41 -32.28
CA GLU A 56 -25.52 7.03 -32.08
C GLU A 56 -24.86 8.09 -31.18
N ALA A 57 -24.97 7.90 -29.86
CA ALA A 57 -24.05 8.51 -28.92
C ALA A 57 -22.77 7.68 -29.00
N GLY A 58 -21.85 8.10 -29.87
CA GLY A 58 -20.45 7.70 -29.80
C GLY A 58 -19.87 8.16 -28.46
N GLY A 59 -20.11 7.38 -27.41
CA GLY A 59 -19.39 7.48 -26.16
C GLY A 59 -17.93 7.17 -26.47
N GLN A 60 -17.09 8.21 -26.46
CA GLN A 60 -15.67 8.00 -26.25
C GLN A 60 -15.54 7.40 -24.86
N THR A 61 -15.43 6.07 -24.79
CA THR A 61 -14.83 5.40 -23.66
C THR A 61 -13.45 6.01 -23.50
N VAL A 62 -13.26 6.81 -22.46
CA VAL A 62 -11.92 7.20 -22.02
C VAL A 62 -11.24 5.88 -21.69
N ALA A 63 -10.28 5.46 -22.52
CA ALA A 63 -9.52 4.25 -22.25
C ALA A 63 -8.94 4.36 -20.84
N ALA A 64 -9.17 3.34 -20.01
CA ALA A 64 -8.57 3.29 -18.69
C ALA A 64 -7.05 3.45 -18.84
N ALA A 65 -6.45 4.31 -18.02
CA ALA A 65 -5.00 4.49 -18.03
C ALA A 65 -4.33 3.14 -17.73
N ALA A 66 -3.34 2.79 -18.55
CA ALA A 66 -2.56 1.56 -18.35
C ALA A 66 -1.87 1.59 -16.97
N PRO A 67 -1.66 0.42 -16.34
CA PRO A 67 -1.00 0.34 -15.05
C PRO A 67 0.37 1.04 -15.06
N HIS A 68 0.63 1.90 -14.08
CA HIS A 68 1.84 2.71 -14.00
C HIS A 68 3.05 1.95 -13.41
N LYS A 69 2.80 0.98 -12.53
CA LYS A 69 3.84 0.20 -11.83
C LYS A 69 3.71 -1.27 -12.24
N THR A 70 3.90 -1.55 -13.53
CA THR A 70 3.66 -2.89 -14.09
C THR A 70 4.62 -3.93 -13.51
N PHE A 71 4.10 -5.10 -13.12
CA PHE A 71 4.94 -6.25 -12.80
C PHE A 71 5.75 -6.66 -14.05
N PRO A 72 7.04 -7.04 -13.91
CA PRO A 72 7.86 -6.98 -12.69
C PRO A 72 8.52 -5.60 -12.46
N GLN A 73 8.72 -5.22 -11.21
CA GLN A 73 9.28 -3.91 -10.82
C GLN A 73 10.79 -3.94 -10.50
N HIS A 74 11.36 -5.10 -10.17
CA HIS A 74 12.79 -5.27 -9.86
C HIS A 74 13.37 -4.24 -8.88
N VAL A 75 12.60 -3.91 -7.84
CA VAL A 75 12.95 -2.98 -6.78
C VAL A 75 14.33 -3.30 -6.22
N GLN A 76 15.13 -2.25 -6.08
CA GLN A 76 16.40 -2.29 -5.36
C GLN A 76 16.12 -2.00 -3.88
N TYR A 77 16.26 -3.03 -3.05
CA TYR A 77 16.12 -2.91 -1.61
C TYR A 77 17.33 -2.27 -0.94
N ALA A 78 17.21 -2.07 0.38
CA ALA A 78 18.23 -1.47 1.22
C ALA A 78 19.63 -2.04 0.96
N LYS A 79 20.64 -1.18 1.02
CA LYS A 79 22.03 -1.57 0.71
C LYS A 79 22.47 -2.75 1.58
N GLY A 80 23.06 -3.76 0.94
CA GLY A 80 23.58 -4.96 1.61
C GLY A 80 22.60 -6.14 1.60
N THR A 81 21.37 -5.93 1.16
CA THR A 81 20.42 -7.03 0.95
C THR A 81 20.81 -7.87 -0.27
N ILE A 82 20.41 -9.13 -0.24
CA ILE A 82 20.62 -10.10 -1.33
C ILE A 82 19.29 -10.48 -2.00
N LYS A 83 19.38 -11.29 -3.06
CA LYS A 83 18.28 -12.04 -3.68
C LYS A 83 18.75 -13.47 -3.94
N PRO A 84 17.87 -14.43 -4.28
CA PRO A 84 18.31 -15.73 -4.79
C PRO A 84 19.31 -15.54 -5.93
N SER A 85 20.48 -16.17 -5.82
CA SER A 85 21.61 -15.94 -6.73
C SER A 85 21.86 -17.08 -7.72
N HIS A 86 21.15 -18.21 -7.53
CA HIS A 86 21.29 -19.43 -8.32
C HIS A 86 20.25 -19.53 -9.45
N VAL A 87 19.25 -18.65 -9.45
CA VAL A 87 18.27 -18.43 -10.51
C VAL A 87 18.42 -17.02 -11.05
N SER A 88 18.11 -16.82 -12.33
CA SER A 88 18.08 -15.48 -12.93
C SER A 88 16.85 -14.69 -12.46
N GLN A 89 16.89 -13.35 -12.59
CA GLN A 89 15.73 -12.50 -12.29
C GLN A 89 14.49 -12.93 -13.08
N ALA A 90 14.63 -13.16 -14.39
CA ALA A 90 13.53 -13.62 -15.24
C ALA A 90 12.89 -14.94 -14.74
N GLN A 91 13.69 -15.90 -14.29
CA GLN A 91 13.16 -17.14 -13.71
C GLN A 91 12.42 -16.91 -12.38
N MET A 92 12.87 -15.93 -11.58
CA MET A 92 12.13 -15.52 -10.39
C MET A 92 10.77 -14.92 -10.77
N ASP A 93 10.74 -14.05 -11.77
CA ASP A 93 9.50 -13.43 -12.23
C ASP A 93 8.54 -14.46 -12.83
N GLU A 94 9.02 -15.38 -13.67
CA GLU A 94 8.24 -16.50 -14.22
C GLU A 94 7.63 -17.37 -13.11
N THR A 95 8.38 -17.62 -12.03
CA THR A 95 7.90 -18.38 -10.88
C THR A 95 6.76 -17.64 -10.18
N VAL A 96 6.92 -16.33 -9.95
CA VAL A 96 5.88 -15.51 -9.31
C VAL A 96 4.63 -15.40 -10.19
N ILE A 97 4.79 -15.21 -11.51
CA ILE A 97 3.68 -15.19 -12.47
C ILE A 97 2.91 -16.50 -12.43
N ARG A 98 3.61 -17.64 -12.49
CA ARG A 98 2.97 -18.96 -12.41
C ARG A 98 2.14 -19.09 -11.13
N LEU A 99 2.73 -18.78 -9.97
CA LEU A 99 2.05 -18.88 -8.69
C LEU A 99 0.86 -17.91 -8.58
N PHE A 100 0.97 -16.71 -9.14
CA PHE A 100 -0.14 -15.78 -9.22
C PHE A 100 -1.28 -16.31 -10.10
N THR A 101 -0.99 -16.84 -11.27
CA THR A 101 -2.01 -17.44 -12.16
C THR A 101 -2.72 -18.61 -11.46
N GLU A 102 -1.95 -19.54 -10.89
CA GLU A 102 -2.53 -20.67 -10.15
C GLU A 102 -3.36 -20.22 -8.94
N TRP A 103 -2.88 -19.21 -8.19
CA TRP A 103 -3.59 -18.63 -7.05
C TRP A 103 -4.91 -17.98 -7.48
N ARG A 104 -4.90 -17.21 -8.57
CA ARG A 104 -6.08 -16.48 -9.07
C ARG A 104 -7.17 -17.45 -9.50
N ASP A 105 -6.80 -18.52 -10.20
CA ASP A 105 -7.74 -19.57 -10.61
C ASP A 105 -8.36 -20.30 -9.40
N LYS A 106 -7.52 -20.61 -8.41
CA LYS A 106 -7.95 -21.38 -7.24
C LYS A 106 -8.79 -20.56 -6.26
N TYR A 107 -8.40 -19.32 -5.96
CA TYR A 107 -8.91 -18.59 -4.80
C TYR A 107 -9.74 -17.36 -5.12
N LEU A 108 -9.52 -16.66 -6.23
CA LEU A 108 -10.30 -15.46 -6.55
C LEU A 108 -11.67 -15.86 -7.11
N LYS A 109 -12.73 -15.68 -6.32
CA LYS A 109 -14.10 -16.06 -6.69
C LYS A 109 -14.99 -14.86 -6.90
N ALA A 110 -15.89 -14.96 -7.86
CA ALA A 110 -17.02 -14.04 -7.98
C ALA A 110 -18.01 -14.31 -6.85
N ASN A 111 -18.62 -13.25 -6.33
CA ASN A 111 -19.78 -13.38 -5.46
C ASN A 111 -20.95 -13.94 -6.31
N PRO A 112 -21.51 -15.12 -5.99
CA PRO A 112 -22.57 -15.73 -6.79
C PRO A 112 -23.90 -14.97 -6.77
N TYR A 113 -24.06 -14.01 -5.85
CA TYR A 113 -25.28 -13.21 -5.68
C TYR A 113 -25.10 -11.74 -6.11
N ASP A 114 -23.88 -11.31 -6.39
CA ASP A 114 -23.55 -9.99 -6.95
C ASP A 114 -22.29 -10.09 -7.84
N GLU A 115 -22.50 -10.19 -9.15
CA GLU A 115 -21.41 -10.37 -10.13
C GLU A 115 -20.40 -9.20 -10.17
N THR A 116 -20.74 -8.06 -9.57
CA THR A 116 -19.84 -6.90 -9.50
C THR A 116 -18.78 -7.05 -8.41
N GLN A 117 -18.91 -8.06 -7.55
CA GLN A 117 -18.06 -8.30 -6.39
C GLN A 117 -17.22 -9.56 -6.54
N LYS A 118 -16.01 -9.53 -5.98
CA LYS A 118 -15.11 -10.69 -5.86
C LYS A 118 -14.55 -10.79 -4.45
N TYR A 119 -14.18 -12.00 -4.04
CA TYR A 119 -13.56 -12.28 -2.76
C TYR A 119 -12.49 -13.37 -2.91
N VAL A 120 -11.65 -13.54 -1.89
CA VAL A 120 -10.68 -14.64 -1.82
C VAL A 120 -11.29 -15.77 -1.01
N TRP A 121 -11.55 -16.89 -1.68
CA TRP A 121 -12.10 -18.07 -1.02
C TRP A 121 -11.05 -18.72 -0.12
N TYR A 122 -11.31 -18.76 1.19
CA TYR A 122 -10.34 -19.27 2.17
C TYR A 122 -10.60 -20.72 2.61
N SER A 123 -11.81 -21.24 2.35
CA SER A 123 -12.27 -22.53 2.88
C SER A 123 -11.79 -23.73 2.06
N ASP A 124 -10.51 -23.74 1.70
CA ASP A 124 -9.89 -24.87 1.04
C ASP A 124 -9.41 -25.90 2.09
N GLY A 125 -9.88 -27.13 1.96
CA GLY A 125 -9.57 -28.22 2.89
C GLY A 125 -10.80 -28.91 3.49
N ASP A 126 -10.65 -30.20 3.79
CA ASP A 126 -11.73 -31.08 4.23
C ASP A 126 -12.21 -30.81 5.68
N TRP A 127 -11.59 -29.85 6.38
CA TRP A 127 -11.94 -29.45 7.75
C TRP A 127 -12.93 -28.30 7.82
N HIS A 128 -13.21 -27.62 6.71
CA HIS A 128 -14.27 -26.61 6.66
C HIS A 128 -15.63 -27.31 6.63
N ALA A 129 -16.54 -26.85 7.48
CA ALA A 129 -17.88 -27.36 7.59
C ALA A 129 -18.87 -26.19 7.73
N GLU A 130 -20.15 -26.48 7.52
CA GLU A 130 -21.20 -25.53 7.84
C GLU A 130 -21.11 -25.13 9.33
N GLU A 131 -21.15 -23.83 9.57
CA GLU A 131 -21.24 -23.25 10.90
C GLU A 131 -22.66 -22.73 11.13
N THR A 132 -23.02 -22.51 12.39
CA THR A 132 -24.29 -21.87 12.74
C THR A 132 -23.98 -20.72 13.67
N ASP A 133 -24.37 -19.52 13.24
CA ASP A 133 -24.20 -18.31 14.03
C ASP A 133 -25.08 -18.43 15.29
N GLU A 134 -24.47 -18.36 16.46
CA GLU A 134 -25.17 -18.61 17.73
C GLU A 134 -26.22 -17.55 18.05
N GLU A 135 -26.06 -16.32 17.55
CA GLU A 135 -26.95 -15.19 17.82
C GLU A 135 -28.19 -15.21 16.92
N THR A 136 -27.98 -15.45 15.63
CA THR A 136 -29.05 -15.43 14.62
C THR A 136 -29.66 -16.81 14.36
N GLY A 137 -28.95 -17.89 14.70
CA GLY A 137 -29.33 -19.27 14.36
C GLY A 137 -29.17 -19.60 12.88
N THR A 138 -28.51 -18.74 12.10
CA THR A 138 -28.32 -18.92 10.66
C THR A 138 -27.20 -19.91 10.38
N THR A 139 -27.46 -20.91 9.55
CA THR A 139 -26.45 -21.85 9.07
C THR A 139 -25.82 -21.35 7.77
N TYR A 140 -24.50 -21.40 7.67
CA TYR A 140 -23.74 -20.91 6.53
C TYR A 140 -22.45 -21.72 6.35
N MET A 141 -21.89 -21.70 5.14
CA MET A 141 -20.52 -22.15 4.87
C MET A 141 -19.58 -20.95 5.00
N PRO A 142 -18.60 -20.90 5.91
CA PRO A 142 -17.58 -19.86 5.89
C PRO A 142 -16.89 -19.84 4.52
N ILE A 143 -16.69 -18.68 3.92
CA ILE A 143 -16.12 -18.58 2.56
C ILE A 143 -14.96 -17.60 2.43
N THR A 144 -14.88 -16.57 3.28
CA THR A 144 -13.74 -15.64 3.31
C THR A 144 -13.60 -15.01 4.69
N VAL A 145 -12.43 -14.40 4.90
CA VAL A 145 -12.12 -13.53 6.03
C VAL A 145 -11.49 -12.23 5.53
N SER A 146 -11.55 -11.15 6.30
CA SER A 146 -10.95 -9.86 5.91
C SER A 146 -9.44 -9.95 5.67
N GLU A 147 -8.76 -10.88 6.36
CA GLU A 147 -7.34 -11.22 6.10
C GLU A 147 -7.13 -11.73 4.66
N ALA A 148 -7.93 -12.70 4.22
CA ALA A 148 -7.90 -13.25 2.86
C ALA A 148 -8.17 -12.16 1.83
N HIS A 149 -9.11 -11.28 2.16
CA HIS A 149 -9.48 -10.16 1.33
C HIS A 149 -8.33 -9.16 1.17
N GLY A 150 -7.68 -8.80 2.27
CA GLY A 150 -6.47 -7.98 2.30
C GLY A 150 -5.34 -8.59 1.46
N TYR A 151 -5.02 -9.88 1.64
CA TYR A 151 -4.02 -10.58 0.84
C TYR A 151 -4.35 -10.52 -0.65
N GLY A 152 -5.59 -10.79 -1.05
CA GLY A 152 -6.00 -10.73 -2.44
C GLY A 152 -5.86 -9.35 -3.05
N MET A 153 -6.26 -8.29 -2.33
CA MET A 153 -6.10 -6.92 -2.80
C MET A 153 -4.62 -6.54 -2.98
N LEU A 154 -3.75 -6.93 -2.05
CA LEU A 154 -2.30 -6.74 -2.18
C LEU A 154 -1.74 -7.44 -3.43
N ILE A 155 -2.07 -8.73 -3.60
CA ILE A 155 -1.60 -9.54 -4.71
C ILE A 155 -2.04 -8.92 -6.03
N LEU A 156 -3.31 -8.56 -6.17
CA LEU A 156 -3.84 -7.96 -7.40
C LEU A 156 -3.14 -6.64 -7.73
N ALA A 157 -2.96 -5.74 -6.77
CA ALA A 157 -2.29 -4.46 -7.03
C ALA A 157 -0.81 -4.64 -7.43
N LEU A 158 -0.09 -5.57 -6.80
CA LEU A 158 1.33 -5.83 -7.07
C LEU A 158 1.57 -6.60 -8.38
N MET A 159 0.61 -7.43 -8.81
CA MET A 159 0.73 -8.28 -9.99
C MET A 159 0.16 -7.67 -11.28
N ALA A 160 -0.44 -6.47 -11.20
CA ALA A 160 -0.92 -5.73 -12.37
C ALA A 160 0.22 -5.54 -13.38
N SER A 161 0.01 -5.98 -14.62
CA SER A 161 1.01 -5.89 -15.69
C SER A 161 0.41 -5.25 -16.96
N ALA A 162 1.24 -4.99 -17.96
CA ALA A 162 0.77 -4.43 -19.23
C ALA A 162 -0.15 -5.41 -20.00
N ASP A 163 0.09 -6.72 -19.84
CA ASP A 163 -0.63 -7.78 -20.57
C ASP A 163 -1.79 -8.37 -19.76
N ASP A 164 -1.80 -8.16 -18.44
CA ASP A 164 -2.83 -8.64 -17.50
C ASP A 164 -3.06 -7.54 -16.45
N ASP A 165 -3.94 -6.59 -16.78
CA ASP A 165 -4.36 -5.53 -15.87
C ASP A 165 -5.42 -6.06 -14.90
N THR A 166 -5.03 -6.16 -13.63
CA THR A 166 -5.83 -6.72 -12.55
C THR A 166 -6.84 -5.74 -11.96
N ARG A 167 -6.92 -4.50 -12.47
CA ARG A 167 -7.76 -3.42 -11.94
C ARG A 167 -9.22 -3.82 -11.73
N ALA A 168 -9.83 -4.48 -12.71
CA ALA A 168 -11.25 -4.85 -12.63
C ALA A 168 -11.54 -5.82 -11.47
N ASP A 169 -10.61 -6.74 -11.21
CA ASP A 169 -10.70 -7.67 -10.07
C ASP A 169 -10.50 -6.93 -8.75
N PHE A 170 -9.55 -6.00 -8.70
CA PHE A 170 -9.30 -5.16 -7.53
C PHE A 170 -10.53 -4.32 -7.19
N ASP A 171 -11.15 -3.67 -8.17
CA ASP A 171 -12.34 -2.86 -8.00
C ASP A 171 -13.54 -3.71 -7.52
N ALA A 172 -13.65 -4.95 -8.02
CA ALA A 172 -14.67 -5.90 -7.56
C ALA A 172 -14.44 -6.35 -6.10
N MET A 173 -13.18 -6.55 -5.71
CA MET A 173 -12.84 -6.81 -4.31
C MET A 173 -13.10 -5.59 -3.42
N HIS A 174 -12.81 -4.39 -3.89
CA HIS A 174 -13.15 -3.17 -3.14
C HIS A 174 -14.67 -3.06 -2.91
N ARG A 175 -15.50 -3.33 -3.93
CA ARG A 175 -16.97 -3.37 -3.76
C ARG A 175 -17.42 -4.41 -2.74
N TYR A 176 -16.81 -5.60 -2.74
CA TYR A 176 -17.09 -6.61 -1.72
C TYR A 176 -16.73 -6.11 -0.32
N TYR A 177 -15.56 -5.50 -0.13
CA TYR A 177 -15.17 -4.88 1.16
C TYR A 177 -16.20 -3.84 1.63
N LYS A 178 -16.65 -2.94 0.74
CA LYS A 178 -17.65 -1.92 1.08
C LYS A 178 -19.02 -2.51 1.46
N ALA A 179 -19.33 -3.72 1.01
CA ALA A 179 -20.59 -4.40 1.29
C ALA A 179 -20.61 -5.11 2.66
N HIS A 180 -19.45 -5.30 3.30
CA HIS A 180 -19.29 -6.07 4.54
C HIS A 180 -18.62 -5.23 5.64
N PRO A 181 -19.27 -4.14 6.10
CA PRO A 181 -18.71 -3.26 7.10
C PRO A 181 -18.69 -3.90 8.50
N SER A 182 -17.67 -3.59 9.30
CA SER A 182 -17.70 -3.91 10.73
C SER A 182 -18.88 -3.20 11.43
N GLN A 183 -19.51 -3.89 12.38
CA GLN A 183 -20.59 -3.33 13.19
C GLN A 183 -20.14 -2.24 14.18
N ILE A 184 -18.84 -2.16 14.51
CA ILE A 184 -18.30 -1.16 15.44
C ILE A 184 -17.86 0.09 14.68
N ASN A 185 -17.01 -0.07 13.66
CA ASN A 185 -16.62 1.02 12.76
C ASN A 185 -16.95 0.64 11.31
N PRO A 186 -17.95 1.24 10.67
CA PRO A 186 -18.41 0.84 9.34
C PRO A 186 -17.45 1.19 8.20
N LEU A 187 -16.32 1.82 8.50
CA LEU A 187 -15.22 1.96 7.55
C LEU A 187 -14.28 0.75 7.57
N LEU A 188 -14.27 -0.07 8.63
CA LEU A 188 -13.51 -1.32 8.68
C LEU A 188 -14.34 -2.47 8.10
N MET A 189 -13.70 -3.60 7.83
CA MET A 189 -14.35 -4.79 7.26
C MET A 189 -14.77 -5.78 8.37
N ALA A 190 -15.97 -6.33 8.29
CA ALA A 190 -16.35 -7.47 9.12
C ALA A 190 -15.39 -8.64 8.84
N TRP A 191 -14.89 -9.28 9.90
CA TRP A 191 -13.75 -10.17 9.77
C TRP A 191 -14.03 -11.49 9.04
N GLN A 192 -15.28 -11.96 8.98
CA GLN A 192 -15.66 -13.23 8.36
C GLN A 192 -17.02 -13.13 7.65
N GLN A 193 -17.09 -13.77 6.49
CA GLN A 193 -18.32 -13.93 5.72
C GLN A 193 -18.63 -15.39 5.43
N GLY A 194 -19.92 -15.69 5.40
CA GLY A 194 -20.48 -17.02 5.13
C GLY A 194 -21.51 -17.03 4.01
N ASP A 195 -21.52 -18.10 3.21
CA ASP A 195 -22.54 -18.35 2.19
C ASP A 195 -23.67 -19.22 2.76
N THR A 196 -24.90 -18.72 2.73
CA THR A 196 -26.11 -19.43 3.18
C THR A 196 -26.73 -20.34 2.11
N GLY A 197 -26.21 -20.28 0.88
CA GLY A 197 -26.83 -20.88 -0.31
C GLY A 197 -27.84 -19.97 -1.02
N SER A 198 -28.11 -18.78 -0.48
CA SER A 198 -28.96 -17.76 -1.09
C SER A 198 -28.40 -16.33 -1.03
N GLU A 199 -27.49 -16.08 -0.09
CA GLU A 199 -26.81 -14.80 0.12
C GLU A 199 -25.51 -15.03 0.87
N ILE A 200 -24.57 -14.09 0.71
CA ILE A 200 -23.39 -13.98 1.57
C ILE A 200 -23.72 -13.02 2.71
N ILE A 201 -23.43 -13.43 3.93
CA ILE A 201 -23.67 -12.66 5.16
C ILE A 201 -22.38 -12.48 5.96
N ASP A 202 -22.34 -11.43 6.78
CA ASP A 202 -21.33 -11.28 7.83
C ASP A 202 -21.67 -12.17 9.02
N THR A 203 -20.66 -12.85 9.59
CA THR A 203 -20.87 -13.91 10.58
C THR A 203 -19.99 -13.76 11.81
N ASN A 204 -20.32 -14.49 12.89
CA ASN A 204 -19.47 -14.67 14.07
C ASN A 204 -19.06 -13.35 14.74
N GLY A 205 -20.03 -12.48 15.01
CA GLY A 205 -19.82 -11.17 15.62
C GLY A 205 -19.04 -10.26 14.67
N PRO A 206 -19.74 -9.55 13.76
CA PRO A 206 -19.17 -8.93 12.56
C PRO A 206 -18.34 -7.67 12.88
N ASN A 207 -17.33 -7.82 13.73
CA ASN A 207 -16.33 -6.83 14.11
C ASN A 207 -15.13 -6.93 13.16
N ALA A 208 -14.21 -5.98 13.28
CA ALA A 208 -13.00 -5.91 12.47
C ALA A 208 -11.86 -6.81 12.99
N ALA A 209 -10.93 -7.13 12.09
CA ALA A 209 -9.66 -7.76 12.39
C ALA A 209 -8.53 -6.93 11.77
N THR A 210 -7.62 -6.46 12.62
CA THR A 210 -6.69 -5.37 12.29
C THR A 210 -5.74 -5.68 11.15
N ASP A 211 -5.29 -6.92 11.00
CA ASP A 211 -4.43 -7.32 9.89
C ASP A 211 -5.14 -7.24 8.53
N GLY A 212 -6.41 -7.64 8.47
CA GLY A 212 -7.22 -7.51 7.26
C GLY A 212 -7.38 -6.06 6.83
N ASP A 213 -7.77 -5.19 7.77
CA ASP A 213 -7.97 -3.76 7.48
C ASP A 213 -6.67 -3.04 7.11
N MET A 214 -5.55 -3.37 7.77
CA MET A 214 -4.23 -2.83 7.42
C MET A 214 -3.81 -3.19 6.00
N ASP A 215 -4.03 -4.44 5.57
CA ASP A 215 -3.71 -4.87 4.22
C ASP A 215 -4.64 -4.23 3.17
N ILE A 216 -5.95 -4.13 3.45
CA ILE A 216 -6.91 -3.44 2.56
C ILE A 216 -6.52 -1.97 2.39
N ALA A 217 -6.19 -1.28 3.49
CA ALA A 217 -5.76 0.11 3.48
C ALA A 217 -4.50 0.30 2.64
N TYR A 218 -3.49 -0.55 2.86
CA TYR A 218 -2.24 -0.48 2.12
C TYR A 218 -2.43 -0.83 0.64
N ALA A 219 -3.28 -1.81 0.32
CA ALA A 219 -3.62 -2.18 -1.04
C ALA A 219 -4.29 -1.03 -1.81
N LEU A 220 -5.14 -0.22 -1.15
CA LEU A 220 -5.70 1.01 -1.74
C LEU A 220 -4.64 2.06 -2.05
N LEU A 221 -3.59 2.18 -1.23
CA LEU A 221 -2.46 3.06 -1.53
C LEU A 221 -1.63 2.55 -2.71
N LEU A 222 -1.44 1.23 -2.83
CA LEU A 222 -0.85 0.63 -4.01
C LEU A 222 -1.71 0.92 -5.25
N ALA A 223 -3.02 0.72 -5.17
CA ALA A 223 -3.95 0.99 -6.25
C ALA A 223 -3.91 2.44 -6.75
N ASP A 224 -3.79 3.43 -5.84
CA ASP A 224 -3.57 4.83 -6.21
C ASP A 224 -2.32 5.00 -7.08
N ARG A 225 -1.20 4.37 -6.71
CA ARG A 225 0.04 4.45 -7.50
C ARG A 225 -0.04 3.65 -8.79
N GLN A 226 -0.75 2.53 -8.78
CA GLN A 226 -0.89 1.62 -9.91
C GLN A 226 -1.77 2.23 -11.01
N TRP A 227 -2.93 2.79 -10.65
CA TRP A 227 -3.98 3.15 -11.61
C TRP A 227 -4.46 4.60 -11.51
N GLY A 228 -4.00 5.35 -10.50
CA GLY A 228 -4.50 6.69 -10.19
C GLY A 228 -5.91 6.68 -9.58
N SER A 229 -6.30 7.80 -8.98
CA SER A 229 -7.55 7.93 -8.21
C SER A 229 -8.63 8.76 -8.93
N ASP A 230 -8.53 8.92 -10.25
CA ASP A 230 -9.47 9.70 -11.08
C ASP A 230 -10.59 8.83 -11.70
N GLY A 231 -10.64 7.53 -11.38
CA GLY A 231 -11.61 6.55 -11.90
C GLY A 231 -12.89 6.41 -11.06
N GLU A 232 -13.58 5.26 -11.19
CA GLU A 232 -14.77 4.91 -10.40
C GLU A 232 -14.49 5.01 -8.89
N ILE A 233 -13.35 4.47 -8.47
CA ILE A 233 -12.91 4.46 -7.09
C ILE A 233 -11.77 5.45 -6.94
N ASN A 234 -11.92 6.39 -6.02
CA ASN A 234 -10.83 7.24 -5.58
C ASN A 234 -10.02 6.50 -4.51
N TYR A 235 -9.08 5.65 -4.95
CA TYR A 235 -8.33 4.75 -4.06
C TYR A 235 -7.59 5.50 -2.95
N LEU A 236 -7.00 6.66 -3.25
CA LEU A 236 -6.31 7.47 -2.25
C LEU A 236 -7.27 8.00 -1.17
N ALA A 237 -8.46 8.45 -1.56
CA ALA A 237 -9.45 8.94 -0.61
C ALA A 237 -10.03 7.79 0.24
N GLU A 238 -10.34 6.65 -0.35
CA GLU A 238 -10.81 5.47 0.39
C GLU A 238 -9.72 4.93 1.33
N GLY A 239 -8.47 4.83 0.85
CA GLY A 239 -7.33 4.41 1.65
C GLY A 239 -7.10 5.33 2.85
N ARG A 240 -7.15 6.66 2.66
CA ARG A 240 -7.04 7.63 3.78
C ARG A 240 -8.14 7.46 4.82
N LYS A 241 -9.41 7.33 4.39
CA LYS A 241 -10.53 7.11 5.31
C LYS A 241 -10.35 5.84 6.13
N LEU A 242 -9.90 4.76 5.49
CA LEU A 242 -9.67 3.50 6.17
C LEU A 242 -8.48 3.59 7.14
N ILE A 243 -7.38 4.25 6.76
CA ILE A 243 -6.24 4.51 7.66
C ILE A 243 -6.66 5.32 8.89
N ASP A 244 -7.49 6.35 8.71
CA ASP A 244 -8.02 7.15 9.81
C ASP A 244 -8.90 6.28 10.73
N ALA A 245 -9.72 5.39 10.17
CA ALA A 245 -10.54 4.44 10.93
C ALA A 245 -9.70 3.43 11.73
N ILE A 246 -8.60 2.91 11.15
CA ILE A 246 -7.65 2.03 11.85
C ILE A 246 -7.02 2.79 13.04
N MET A 247 -6.56 4.03 12.84
CA MET A 247 -6.01 4.85 13.92
C MET A 247 -7.05 5.14 15.02
N GLU A 248 -8.31 5.33 14.65
CA GLU A 248 -9.40 5.58 15.59
C GLU A 248 -9.76 4.34 16.41
N SER A 249 -9.95 3.19 15.75
CA SER A 249 -10.61 2.03 16.33
C SER A 249 -9.66 0.87 16.64
N GLU A 250 -8.55 0.76 15.93
CA GLU A 250 -7.63 -0.38 16.00
C GLU A 250 -6.25 -0.02 16.56
N VAL A 251 -6.01 1.25 16.87
CA VAL A 251 -4.85 1.69 17.64
C VAL A 251 -5.27 2.04 19.06
N ASN A 252 -4.58 1.47 20.05
CA ASN A 252 -4.71 1.93 21.43
C ASN A 252 -3.97 3.25 21.61
N GLN A 253 -4.64 4.40 21.45
CA GLN A 253 -4.02 5.73 21.53
C GLN A 253 -3.47 6.12 22.92
N LYS A 254 -3.58 5.26 23.95
CA LYS A 254 -2.91 5.45 25.25
C LYS A 254 -1.54 4.78 25.31
N THR A 255 -1.41 3.63 24.65
CA THR A 255 -0.19 2.79 24.67
C THR A 255 0.51 2.75 23.33
N TRP A 256 -0.13 3.24 22.27
CA TRP A 256 0.26 3.19 20.86
C TRP A 256 0.48 1.77 20.34
N MET A 257 -0.22 0.79 20.92
CA MET A 257 -0.23 -0.58 20.41
C MET A 257 -1.32 -0.77 19.36
N MET A 258 -1.05 -1.59 18.35
CA MET A 258 -2.10 -2.16 17.52
C MET A 258 -2.98 -3.09 18.37
N ARG A 259 -4.29 -2.95 18.23
CA ARG A 259 -5.28 -3.84 18.81
C ARG A 259 -5.40 -5.10 17.94
N LEU A 260 -6.16 -6.09 18.43
CA LEU A 260 -6.49 -7.31 17.67
C LEU A 260 -7.61 -7.08 16.65
N GLY A 261 -8.35 -6.00 16.82
CA GLY A 261 -9.54 -5.60 16.08
C GLY A 261 -10.21 -4.43 16.81
N ASP A 262 -11.19 -3.79 16.18
CA ASP A 262 -11.95 -2.66 16.76
C ASP A 262 -12.70 -3.01 18.06
N TRP A 263 -13.02 -4.29 18.25
CA TRP A 263 -13.65 -4.84 19.45
C TRP A 263 -12.69 -4.92 20.65
N ALA A 264 -11.38 -4.96 20.43
CA ALA A 264 -10.35 -5.18 21.46
C ALA A 264 -10.01 -3.89 22.23
N SER A 265 -11.04 -3.16 22.67
CA SER A 265 -10.94 -1.82 23.28
C SER A 265 -11.14 -1.79 24.81
N SER A 266 -11.39 -2.94 25.45
CA SER A 266 -11.64 -3.02 26.89
C SER A 266 -11.08 -4.27 27.57
N GLY A 267 -11.02 -4.25 28.90
CA GLY A 267 -10.68 -5.41 29.71
C GLY A 267 -9.27 -5.97 29.44
N LYS A 268 -9.18 -7.29 29.29
CA LYS A 268 -7.92 -7.97 28.92
C LYS A 268 -7.51 -7.71 27.46
N TRP A 269 -8.47 -7.36 26.60
CA TRP A 269 -8.26 -7.19 25.17
C TRP A 269 -7.60 -5.85 24.84
N ASP A 270 -7.90 -4.78 25.60
CA ASP A 270 -7.23 -3.46 25.47
C ASP A 270 -5.71 -3.52 25.70
N LYS A 271 -5.24 -4.61 26.30
CA LYS A 271 -3.84 -4.87 26.66
C LYS A 271 -3.16 -5.88 25.74
N ALA A 272 -3.85 -6.37 24.72
CA ALA A 272 -3.33 -7.42 23.85
C ALA A 272 -3.02 -6.87 22.46
N THR A 273 -2.02 -7.47 21.83
CA THR A 273 -1.62 -7.20 20.45
C THR A 273 -1.10 -8.49 19.81
N ARG A 274 -1.07 -8.54 18.49
CA ARG A 274 -0.64 -9.71 17.72
C ARG A 274 0.57 -9.33 16.86
N PRO A 275 1.75 -9.95 17.06
CA PRO A 275 2.95 -9.55 16.34
C PRO A 275 2.90 -9.65 14.81
N SER A 276 2.04 -10.50 14.24
CA SER A 276 1.84 -10.53 12.78
C SER A 276 1.22 -9.25 12.22
N ASP A 277 0.59 -8.43 13.06
CA ASP A 277 -0.04 -7.16 12.68
C ASP A 277 0.96 -6.00 12.74
N TRP A 278 2.19 -6.28 13.16
CA TRP A 278 3.29 -5.33 13.22
C TRP A 278 3.88 -5.11 11.83
N MET A 279 3.02 -4.67 10.90
CA MET A 279 3.32 -4.36 9.50
C MET A 279 3.98 -2.98 9.43
N VAL A 280 5.16 -2.84 10.03
CA VAL A 280 5.79 -1.55 10.33
C VAL A 280 6.00 -0.69 9.08
N GLN A 281 6.24 -1.35 7.94
CA GLN A 281 6.34 -0.69 6.64
C GLN A 281 5.01 -0.04 6.22
N HIS A 282 3.87 -0.71 6.40
CA HIS A 282 2.55 -0.14 6.13
C HIS A 282 2.29 1.06 7.04
N MET A 283 2.63 0.96 8.33
CA MET A 283 2.46 2.06 9.29
C MET A 283 3.26 3.32 8.89
N LYS A 284 4.48 3.14 8.35
CA LYS A 284 5.28 4.26 7.79
C LYS A 284 4.65 4.85 6.54
N ASP A 285 4.14 4.01 5.63
CA ASP A 285 3.38 4.48 4.47
C ASP A 285 2.10 5.23 4.88
N PHE A 286 1.41 4.78 5.94
CA PHE A 286 0.26 5.47 6.51
C PHE A 286 0.63 6.85 7.04
N TYR A 287 1.77 6.98 7.74
CA TYR A 287 2.33 8.30 8.11
C TYR A 287 2.59 9.16 6.88
N HIS A 288 3.28 8.66 5.85
CA HIS A 288 3.63 9.45 4.67
C HIS A 288 2.42 9.91 3.86
N VAL A 289 1.34 9.14 3.85
CA VAL A 289 0.10 9.55 3.20
C VAL A 289 -0.65 10.53 4.08
N THR A 290 -0.90 10.22 5.35
CA THR A 290 -1.78 11.03 6.22
C THR A 290 -1.13 12.26 6.84
N ALA A 291 0.21 12.27 6.95
CA ALA A 291 0.99 13.16 7.79
C ALA A 291 0.60 13.12 9.28
N ASP A 292 -0.13 12.09 9.74
CA ASP A 292 -0.47 11.93 11.15
C ASP A 292 0.72 11.35 11.93
N GLY A 293 1.38 12.21 12.70
CA GLY A 293 2.52 11.85 13.52
C GLY A 293 2.26 10.73 14.54
N LYS A 294 1.00 10.41 14.86
CA LYS A 294 0.65 9.26 15.73
C LYS A 294 1.13 7.94 15.17
N TRP A 295 1.22 7.78 13.85
CA TRP A 295 1.76 6.57 13.24
C TRP A 295 3.24 6.36 13.60
N ASN A 296 4.01 7.43 13.82
CA ASN A 296 5.38 7.30 14.31
C ASN A 296 5.42 6.77 15.76
N GLU A 297 4.48 7.19 16.62
CA GLU A 297 4.35 6.64 17.98
C GLU A 297 4.05 5.14 17.95
N VAL A 298 3.18 4.70 17.03
CA VAL A 298 2.84 3.28 16.82
C VAL A 298 4.05 2.50 16.31
N VAL A 299 4.79 3.03 15.33
CA VAL A 299 6.03 2.43 14.80
C VAL A 299 7.07 2.28 15.91
N ASP A 300 7.33 3.34 16.67
CA ASP A 300 8.32 3.34 17.74
C ASP A 300 7.93 2.38 18.87
N ARG A 301 6.65 2.37 19.26
CA ARG A 301 6.11 1.41 20.22
C ARG A 301 6.31 -0.01 19.73
N THR A 302 5.99 -0.28 18.47
CA THR A 302 6.09 -1.60 17.85
C THR A 302 7.53 -2.12 17.85
N TYR A 303 8.52 -1.33 17.41
CA TYR A 303 9.93 -1.73 17.54
C TYR A 303 10.38 -1.89 18.98
N GLY A 304 9.86 -1.06 19.89
CA GLY A 304 10.09 -1.21 21.32
C GLY A 304 9.64 -2.58 21.82
N MET A 305 8.45 -3.03 21.42
CA MET A 305 7.91 -4.35 21.76
C MET A 305 8.70 -5.50 21.11
N ILE A 306 9.02 -5.40 19.81
CA ILE A 306 9.87 -6.39 19.11
C ILE A 306 11.19 -6.60 19.87
N ASN A 307 11.89 -5.50 20.16
CA ASN A 307 13.18 -5.56 20.85
C ASN A 307 13.05 -6.03 22.30
N HIS A 308 11.98 -5.64 22.99
CA HIS A 308 11.72 -6.08 24.36
C HIS A 308 11.51 -7.60 24.41
N LEU A 309 10.61 -8.13 23.58
CA LEU A 309 10.30 -9.56 23.56
C LEU A 309 11.55 -10.36 23.19
N TYR A 310 12.18 -9.99 22.08
CA TYR A 310 13.43 -10.60 21.61
C TYR A 310 14.48 -10.70 22.73
N LYS A 311 14.78 -9.59 23.41
CA LYS A 311 15.85 -9.56 24.41
C LYS A 311 15.54 -10.33 25.68
N ASN A 312 14.26 -10.38 26.09
CA ASN A 312 13.87 -10.91 27.40
C ASN A 312 13.34 -12.35 27.35
N TYR A 313 12.79 -12.81 26.22
CA TYR A 313 12.13 -14.12 26.12
C TYR A 313 12.84 -15.09 25.19
N ASN A 314 13.52 -14.59 24.15
CA ASN A 314 14.05 -15.42 23.07
C ASN A 314 15.36 -14.86 22.44
N PRO A 315 16.35 -14.41 23.23
CA PRO A 315 17.51 -13.66 22.73
C PRO A 315 18.45 -14.48 21.83
N THR A 316 18.35 -15.81 21.89
CA THR A 316 19.15 -16.75 21.08
C THR A 316 18.41 -17.26 19.83
N VAL A 317 17.11 -16.97 19.72
CA VAL A 317 16.21 -17.58 18.73
C VAL A 317 15.49 -16.54 17.86
N GLY A 318 15.14 -15.38 18.41
CA GLY A 318 14.55 -14.30 17.62
C GLY A 318 13.05 -14.44 17.29
N LEU A 319 12.40 -15.57 17.56
CA LEU A 319 10.96 -15.76 17.31
C LEU A 319 10.03 -14.86 18.14
N LEU A 320 8.88 -14.45 17.60
CA LEU A 320 7.87 -13.71 18.35
C LEU A 320 6.65 -14.62 18.62
N PRO A 321 5.92 -14.42 19.73
CA PRO A 321 4.75 -15.24 20.05
C PRO A 321 3.55 -14.85 19.18
N ASP A 322 2.54 -15.71 19.05
CA ASP A 322 1.29 -15.40 18.34
C ASP A 322 0.57 -14.20 18.95
N PHE A 323 0.50 -14.12 20.28
CA PHE A 323 -0.10 -13.01 21.00
C PHE A 323 0.81 -12.47 22.11
N VAL A 324 0.70 -11.17 22.35
CA VAL A 324 1.43 -10.43 23.38
C VAL A 324 0.43 -9.71 24.26
N VAL A 325 0.68 -9.72 25.57
CA VAL A 325 -0.15 -9.04 26.56
C VAL A 325 0.69 -8.06 27.38
N GLU A 326 0.16 -6.86 27.60
CA GLU A 326 0.71 -5.93 28.57
C GLU A 326 0.37 -6.39 30.00
N HIS A 327 1.41 -6.68 30.78
CA HIS A 327 1.33 -7.06 32.18
C HIS A 327 2.29 -6.17 32.98
N ASP A 328 1.80 -5.47 34.02
CA ASP A 328 2.62 -4.59 34.86
C ASP A 328 3.51 -3.58 34.09
N LYS A 329 2.96 -2.99 33.02
CA LYS A 329 3.66 -2.05 32.10
C LYS A 329 4.84 -2.66 31.33
N THR A 330 4.94 -3.99 31.29
CA THR A 330 5.84 -4.75 30.43
C THR A 330 5.05 -5.61 29.45
N PHE A 331 5.71 -6.15 28.43
CA PHE A 331 5.08 -7.00 27.42
C PHE A 331 5.53 -8.43 27.58
N ILE A 332 4.58 -9.35 27.68
CA ILE A 332 4.83 -10.78 27.87
C ILE A 332 4.15 -11.59 26.76
N PRO A 333 4.68 -12.76 26.38
CA PRO A 333 3.93 -13.72 25.59
C PRO A 333 2.59 -14.05 26.26
N ALA A 334 1.52 -14.16 25.47
CA ALA A 334 0.20 -14.47 26.00
C ALA A 334 0.18 -15.86 26.68
N PRO A 335 -0.66 -16.07 27.70
CA PRO A 335 -0.85 -17.39 28.28
C PRO A 335 -1.54 -18.33 27.26
N PRO A 336 -1.39 -19.66 27.41
CA PRO A 336 -2.14 -20.64 26.63
C PRO A 336 -3.65 -20.39 26.66
N ASN A 337 -4.32 -20.52 25.52
CA ASN A 337 -5.75 -20.27 25.29
C ASN A 337 -6.17 -18.86 25.71
N PHE A 338 -5.32 -17.87 25.45
CA PHE A 338 -5.66 -16.47 25.65
C PHE A 338 -6.77 -16.03 24.70
N LEU A 339 -6.65 -16.43 23.43
CA LEU A 339 -7.61 -16.22 22.36
C LEU A 339 -7.85 -17.48 21.52
N GLU A 340 -6.82 -18.14 20.98
CA GLU A 340 -7.00 -19.12 19.88
C GLU A 340 -6.60 -20.55 20.25
N SER A 341 -5.49 -20.73 20.94
CA SER A 341 -4.89 -22.05 21.13
C SER A 341 -4.01 -22.12 22.38
N ASP A 342 -3.64 -23.34 22.76
CA ASP A 342 -2.64 -23.56 23.81
C ASP A 342 -1.24 -23.03 23.44
N ASN A 343 -1.02 -22.63 22.18
CA ASN A 343 0.23 -22.09 21.65
C ASN A 343 0.21 -20.57 21.42
N ASP A 344 -0.75 -19.84 21.99
CA ASP A 344 -0.86 -18.38 21.84
C ASP A 344 0.40 -17.60 22.29
N GLY A 345 1.17 -18.17 23.21
CA GLY A 345 2.45 -17.61 23.69
C GLY A 345 3.69 -18.09 22.92
N ASP A 346 3.52 -18.87 21.87
CA ASP A 346 4.58 -19.51 21.09
C ASP A 346 4.57 -19.01 19.63
N TYR A 347 5.58 -19.40 18.84
CA TYR A 347 5.64 -19.07 17.42
C TYR A 347 4.79 -20.06 16.63
N ASN A 348 3.56 -19.67 16.30
CA ASN A 348 2.58 -20.51 15.62
C ASN A 348 2.01 -19.79 14.38
N TYR A 349 0.83 -20.18 13.90
CA TYR A 349 0.31 -19.75 12.59
C TYR A 349 0.13 -18.24 12.45
N ASN A 350 -0.13 -17.49 13.52
CA ASN A 350 -0.12 -16.03 13.44
C ASN A 350 1.31 -15.53 13.22
N SER A 351 2.20 -15.83 14.17
CA SER A 351 3.54 -15.27 14.18
C SER A 351 4.46 -15.79 13.09
N ALA A 352 4.08 -16.86 12.39
CA ALA A 352 4.73 -17.31 11.16
C ALA A 352 4.90 -16.19 10.13
N ARG A 353 4.02 -15.18 10.12
CA ARG A 353 4.06 -14.02 9.22
C ARG A 353 5.10 -12.95 9.62
N THR A 354 5.59 -12.96 10.86
CA THR A 354 6.50 -11.92 11.37
C THR A 354 7.82 -11.76 10.61
N PRO A 355 8.49 -12.82 10.12
CA PRO A 355 9.72 -12.67 9.33
C PRO A 355 9.46 -11.93 8.00
N TRP A 356 8.28 -12.10 7.41
CA TRP A 356 7.83 -11.36 6.24
C TRP A 356 7.50 -9.90 6.58
N ARG A 357 6.60 -9.66 7.53
CA ARG A 357 6.12 -8.29 7.84
C ARG A 357 7.23 -7.38 8.36
N ILE A 358 8.03 -7.86 9.30
CA ILE A 358 9.12 -7.09 9.89
C ILE A 358 10.31 -7.01 8.93
N GLY A 359 10.61 -8.10 8.22
CA GLY A 359 11.68 -8.13 7.23
C GLY A 359 11.44 -7.16 6.08
N THR A 360 10.20 -7.04 5.59
CA THR A 360 9.84 -6.12 4.51
C THR A 360 10.19 -4.67 4.83
N ASP A 361 10.00 -4.24 6.08
CA ASP A 361 10.35 -2.88 6.47
C ASP A 361 11.87 -2.61 6.39
N TYR A 362 12.69 -3.55 6.86
CA TYR A 362 14.14 -3.47 6.71
C TYR A 362 14.54 -3.34 5.25
N LEU A 363 13.93 -4.14 4.37
CA LEU A 363 14.23 -4.17 2.94
C LEU A 363 13.82 -2.87 2.24
N ILE A 364 12.65 -2.32 2.56
CA ILE A 364 12.07 -1.16 1.86
C ILE A 364 12.60 0.16 2.41
N SER A 365 12.60 0.32 3.74
CA SER A 365 12.94 1.59 4.39
C SER A 365 14.41 1.67 4.81
N GLY A 366 15.09 0.53 4.94
CA GLY A 366 16.45 0.45 5.49
C GLY A 366 16.52 0.59 7.01
N ASP A 367 15.38 0.58 7.72
CA ASP A 367 15.33 0.69 9.17
C ASP A 367 15.85 -0.58 9.86
N GLN A 368 16.93 -0.40 10.60
CA GLN A 368 17.68 -1.50 11.20
C GLN A 368 17.21 -1.88 12.60
N ARG A 369 16.15 -1.26 13.15
CA ARG A 369 15.71 -1.47 14.54
C ARG A 369 15.31 -2.90 14.88
N ALA A 370 14.90 -3.70 13.90
CA ALA A 370 14.67 -5.15 14.06
C ALA A 370 15.80 -6.03 13.50
N GLY A 371 16.86 -5.44 12.92
CA GLY A 371 17.90 -6.17 12.20
C GLY A 371 18.57 -7.25 13.05
N GLN A 372 18.91 -6.95 14.32
CA GLN A 372 19.52 -7.94 15.22
C GLN A 372 18.59 -9.13 15.50
N GLN A 373 17.29 -8.87 15.73
CA GLN A 373 16.31 -9.93 15.99
C GLN A 373 16.16 -10.84 14.77
N LEU A 374 16.07 -10.26 13.57
CA LEU A 374 16.00 -11.02 12.31
C LEU A 374 17.30 -11.80 12.03
N THR A 375 18.47 -11.22 12.27
CA THR A 375 19.76 -11.93 12.12
C THR A 375 19.84 -13.14 13.04
N VAL A 376 19.43 -13.01 14.30
CA VAL A 376 19.40 -14.15 15.25
C VAL A 376 18.41 -15.21 14.82
N MET A 377 17.23 -14.81 14.35
CA MET A 377 16.20 -15.71 13.82
C MET A 377 16.73 -16.52 12.62
N ASN A 378 17.35 -15.87 11.64
CA ASN A 378 17.92 -16.52 10.48
C ASN A 378 19.01 -17.54 10.86
N ARG A 379 19.92 -17.18 11.78
CA ARG A 379 20.96 -18.09 12.26
C ARG A 379 20.34 -19.29 12.97
N TRP A 380 19.40 -19.05 13.89
CA TRP A 380 18.77 -20.12 14.65
C TRP A 380 18.02 -21.10 13.74
N ILE A 381 17.20 -20.63 12.80
CA ILE A 381 16.43 -21.56 11.95
C ILE A 381 17.35 -22.36 11.02
N GLN A 382 18.42 -21.76 10.52
CA GLN A 382 19.45 -22.47 9.75
C GLN A 382 20.12 -23.56 10.59
N GLU A 383 20.51 -23.28 11.83
CA GLU A 383 21.10 -24.27 12.74
C GLU A 383 20.10 -25.37 13.11
N LYS A 384 18.86 -25.01 13.48
CA LYS A 384 17.79 -25.93 13.88
C LYS A 384 17.45 -26.95 12.79
N THR A 385 17.53 -26.52 11.54
CA THR A 385 17.15 -27.33 10.38
C THR A 385 18.33 -28.02 9.70
N GLY A 386 19.56 -27.77 10.15
CA GLY A 386 20.77 -28.21 9.46
C GLY A 386 20.95 -27.55 8.09
N GLY A 387 20.35 -26.37 7.87
CA GLY A 387 20.37 -25.65 6.59
C GLY A 387 19.50 -26.28 5.50
N ASP A 388 18.51 -27.09 5.86
CA ASP A 388 17.56 -27.73 4.94
C ASP A 388 16.12 -27.23 5.20
N PRO A 389 15.52 -26.45 4.29
CA PRO A 389 14.14 -25.97 4.43
C PRO A 389 13.09 -27.05 4.68
N ALA A 390 13.29 -28.28 4.21
CA ALA A 390 12.35 -29.38 4.46
C ALA A 390 12.28 -29.78 5.95
N ASN A 391 13.23 -29.32 6.77
CA ASN A 391 13.24 -29.51 8.21
C ASN A 391 12.54 -28.38 8.99
N ILE A 392 12.01 -27.36 8.32
CA ILE A 392 11.12 -26.38 8.95
C ILE A 392 9.81 -27.09 9.33
N ARG A 393 9.24 -26.78 10.50
CA ARG A 393 8.02 -27.39 11.04
C ARG A 393 6.95 -26.35 11.27
N ALA A 394 5.70 -26.81 11.29
CA ALA A 394 4.55 -25.97 11.59
C ALA A 394 4.51 -25.60 13.08
N GLY A 395 5.28 -24.57 13.43
CA GLY A 395 5.32 -23.95 14.75
C GLY A 395 6.45 -24.43 15.65
N TYR A 396 6.89 -23.54 16.55
CA TYR A 396 7.96 -23.77 17.50
C TYR A 396 7.61 -23.16 18.86
N LYS A 397 8.06 -23.81 19.94
CA LYS A 397 8.12 -23.14 21.24
C LYS A 397 8.94 -21.86 21.11
N LEU A 398 8.58 -20.81 21.86
CA LEU A 398 9.18 -19.49 21.69
C LEU A 398 10.72 -19.47 21.87
N ASP A 399 11.23 -20.36 22.73
CA ASP A 399 12.67 -20.57 22.96
C ASP A 399 13.33 -21.52 21.94
N GLY A 400 12.61 -21.92 20.89
CA GLY A 400 13.07 -22.79 19.81
C GLY A 400 13.39 -24.22 20.21
N SER A 401 13.09 -24.64 21.45
CA SER A 401 13.44 -25.95 21.99
C SER A 401 12.73 -27.09 21.25
N GLU A 402 11.42 -26.94 21.04
CA GLU A 402 10.52 -27.98 20.53
C GLU A 402 9.72 -27.50 19.32
N HIS A 403 9.32 -28.45 18.47
CA HIS A 403 8.34 -28.21 17.41
C HIS A 403 6.94 -28.31 18.02
N LEU A 404 6.02 -27.46 17.56
CA LEU A 404 4.60 -27.58 17.93
C LEU A 404 3.89 -28.65 17.12
N ALA A 405 4.40 -28.93 15.91
CA ALA A 405 3.91 -29.97 15.03
C ALA A 405 5.04 -30.74 14.33
N GLU A 406 4.75 -31.98 13.93
CA GLU A 406 5.70 -32.85 13.24
C GLU A 406 5.67 -32.70 11.70
N TRP A 407 4.69 -31.98 11.16
CA TRP A 407 4.54 -31.73 9.73
C TRP A 407 5.14 -30.39 9.29
N GLN A 408 5.31 -30.24 7.97
CA GLN A 408 5.74 -29.01 7.30
C GLN A 408 4.54 -28.24 6.79
N ASP A 409 4.69 -26.92 6.68
CA ASP A 409 3.72 -26.03 6.05
C ASP A 409 4.47 -24.82 5.47
N LEU A 410 4.15 -24.43 4.23
CA LEU A 410 4.82 -23.33 3.54
C LEU A 410 4.61 -21.98 4.24
N THR A 411 3.53 -21.86 5.04
CA THR A 411 3.28 -20.74 5.97
C THR A 411 4.50 -20.39 6.81
N PHE A 412 5.26 -21.40 7.25
CA PHE A 412 6.41 -21.21 8.13
C PHE A 412 7.72 -21.05 7.37
N SER A 413 7.87 -21.71 6.21
CA SER A 413 9.12 -21.65 5.46
C SER A 413 9.23 -20.43 4.54
N ALA A 414 8.12 -19.95 3.97
CA ALA A 414 8.17 -18.86 3.00
C ALA A 414 8.58 -17.51 3.60
N PRO A 415 8.07 -17.09 4.78
CA PRO A 415 8.48 -15.83 5.40
C PRO A 415 9.97 -15.77 5.75
N PHE A 416 10.60 -16.90 6.07
CA PHE A 416 12.05 -16.94 6.30
C PHE A 416 12.88 -16.62 5.05
N MET A 417 12.32 -16.74 3.84
CA MET A 417 12.98 -16.19 2.64
C MET A 417 13.15 -14.68 2.81
N VAL A 418 12.09 -13.96 3.20
CA VAL A 418 12.10 -12.50 3.35
C VAL A 418 13.13 -12.06 4.38
N SER A 419 13.15 -12.67 5.56
CA SER A 419 14.14 -12.34 6.58
C SER A 419 15.56 -12.68 6.16
N ALA A 420 15.78 -13.72 5.34
CA ALA A 420 17.10 -14.11 4.87
C ALA A 420 17.74 -13.07 3.92
N LEU A 421 16.96 -12.23 3.23
CA LEU A 421 17.47 -11.20 2.32
C LEU A 421 18.38 -10.17 3.00
N ILE A 422 18.28 -9.99 4.32
CA ILE A 422 18.94 -8.87 5.03
C ILE A 422 20.46 -8.99 5.14
N ASP A 423 21.03 -10.18 4.92
CA ASP A 423 22.45 -10.46 5.10
C ASP A 423 22.97 -11.45 4.05
N SER A 424 24.06 -11.06 3.39
CA SER A 424 24.80 -11.88 2.42
C SER A 424 25.27 -13.24 2.97
N SER A 425 25.47 -13.40 4.28
CA SER A 425 25.83 -14.69 4.87
C SER A 425 24.75 -15.76 4.68
N ASN A 426 23.51 -15.35 4.41
CA ASN A 426 22.38 -16.26 4.20
C ASN A 426 22.26 -16.73 2.74
N GLN A 427 23.18 -16.41 1.83
CA GLN A 427 22.97 -16.62 0.39
C GLN A 427 22.65 -18.06 0.01
N GLU A 428 23.38 -19.04 0.56
CA GLU A 428 23.11 -20.46 0.28
C GLU A 428 21.76 -20.90 0.88
N TRP A 429 21.44 -20.43 2.08
CA TRP A 429 20.18 -20.69 2.74
C TRP A 429 18.99 -20.12 1.97
N LEU A 430 19.09 -18.86 1.53
CA LEU A 430 18.07 -18.19 0.71
C LEU A 430 17.84 -18.93 -0.61
N ASN A 431 18.91 -19.42 -1.24
CA ASN A 431 18.79 -20.21 -2.46
C ASN A 431 17.97 -21.49 -2.22
N LYS A 432 18.27 -22.24 -1.15
CA LYS A 432 17.53 -23.45 -0.79
C LYS A 432 16.08 -23.15 -0.43
N LEU A 433 15.83 -22.09 0.34
CA LEU A 433 14.47 -21.68 0.69
C LEU A 433 13.66 -21.31 -0.56
N TRP A 434 14.26 -20.61 -1.52
CA TRP A 434 13.62 -20.30 -2.79
C TRP A 434 13.20 -21.57 -3.52
N ASP A 435 14.12 -22.51 -3.72
CA ASP A 435 13.83 -23.80 -4.40
C ASP A 435 12.70 -24.57 -3.71
N TYR A 436 12.76 -24.66 -2.37
CA TYR A 436 11.77 -25.37 -1.57
C TYR A 436 10.36 -24.77 -1.72
N ASN A 437 10.25 -23.44 -1.69
CA ASN A 437 8.97 -22.75 -1.78
C ASN A 437 8.45 -22.62 -3.22
N ALA A 438 9.34 -22.53 -4.21
CA ALA A 438 8.98 -22.45 -5.61
C ALA A 438 8.42 -23.77 -6.16
N ALA A 439 8.86 -24.91 -5.63
CA ALA A 439 8.56 -26.23 -6.20
C ALA A 439 7.09 -26.69 -6.10
N PRO A 440 6.35 -26.52 -4.97
CA PRO A 440 4.99 -27.04 -4.84
C PRO A 440 3.99 -26.35 -5.78
N SER A 441 3.05 -27.13 -6.33
CA SER A 441 1.86 -26.61 -7.00
C SER A 441 0.96 -25.88 -6.00
N THR A 442 0.29 -24.81 -6.41
CA THR A 442 -0.73 -24.14 -5.59
C THR A 442 -1.93 -25.06 -5.30
N GLU A 443 -2.27 -25.97 -6.20
CA GLU A 443 -3.39 -26.89 -6.02
C GLU A 443 -3.18 -27.83 -4.82
N ASP A 444 -1.95 -28.28 -4.60
CA ASP A 444 -1.58 -29.24 -3.54
C ASP A 444 -1.41 -28.60 -2.15
N GLN A 445 -1.53 -27.27 -2.07
CA GLN A 445 -1.35 -26.49 -0.85
C GLN A 445 -2.63 -25.76 -0.50
N VAL A 446 -2.72 -25.27 0.74
CA VAL A 446 -3.94 -24.64 1.26
C VAL A 446 -3.91 -23.13 1.17
N TYR A 447 -5.08 -22.49 1.31
CA TYR A 447 -5.28 -21.05 1.17
C TYR A 447 -4.20 -20.24 1.91
N PHE A 448 -4.02 -20.54 3.21
CA PHE A 448 -3.19 -19.71 4.07
C PHE A 448 -1.71 -19.75 3.64
N SER A 449 -1.20 -20.96 3.40
CA SER A 449 0.19 -21.17 3.01
C SER A 449 0.47 -20.64 1.61
N ASN A 450 -0.48 -20.76 0.69
CA ASN A 450 -0.36 -20.23 -0.66
C ASN A 450 -0.30 -18.71 -0.72
N ASN A 451 -1.15 -18.01 0.05
CA ASN A 451 -1.14 -16.55 0.09
C ASN A 451 0.16 -16.02 0.67
N ILE A 452 0.58 -16.53 1.84
CA ILE A 452 1.82 -16.12 2.50
C ILE A 452 3.04 -16.43 1.63
N ARG A 453 3.04 -17.58 0.95
CA ARG A 453 4.08 -17.95 0.00
C ARG A 453 4.17 -16.97 -1.16
N LEU A 454 3.06 -16.70 -1.85
CA LEU A 454 3.04 -15.81 -3.01
C LEU A 454 3.51 -14.40 -2.61
N LEU A 455 2.98 -13.84 -1.53
CA LEU A 455 3.36 -12.52 -1.00
C LEU A 455 4.86 -12.48 -0.63
N SER A 456 5.37 -13.52 0.04
CA SER A 456 6.80 -13.63 0.37
C SER A 456 7.67 -13.70 -0.90
N MET A 457 7.23 -14.42 -1.95
CA MET A 457 7.97 -14.54 -3.20
C MET A 457 7.93 -13.26 -4.05
N ILE A 458 6.86 -12.47 -3.98
CA ILE A 458 6.80 -11.13 -4.55
C ILE A 458 7.87 -10.24 -3.90
N VAL A 459 8.03 -10.30 -2.57
CA VAL A 459 9.13 -9.60 -1.87
C VAL A 459 10.49 -10.13 -2.31
N VAL A 460 10.72 -11.45 -2.23
CA VAL A 460 12.05 -12.06 -2.44
C VAL A 460 12.56 -11.87 -3.88
N SER A 461 11.67 -11.89 -4.87
CA SER A 461 12.01 -11.60 -6.27
C SER A 461 12.33 -10.12 -6.52
N GLY A 462 12.05 -9.23 -5.56
CA GLY A 462 12.18 -7.78 -5.69
C GLY A 462 11.04 -7.14 -6.45
N ASN A 463 9.84 -7.70 -6.38
CA ASN A 463 8.65 -7.16 -7.03
C ASN A 463 7.66 -6.55 -6.04
N TRP A 464 7.96 -6.59 -4.74
CA TRP A 464 7.28 -5.78 -3.73
C TRP A 464 7.83 -4.35 -3.74
N TRP A 465 6.97 -3.38 -4.02
CA TRP A 465 7.27 -1.95 -3.97
C TRP A 465 6.37 -1.25 -2.94
N SER A 466 6.84 -0.11 -2.41
CA SER A 466 6.06 0.71 -1.48
C SER A 466 5.40 1.88 -2.22
N PRO A 467 4.17 2.29 -1.83
CA PRO A 467 3.53 3.42 -2.46
C PRO A 467 4.20 4.76 -2.13
N THR A 468 4.90 4.89 -1.00
CA THR A 468 5.53 6.16 -0.57
C THR A 468 7.03 6.10 -0.22
N ILE A 469 7.60 4.91 0.02
CA ILE A 469 8.98 4.72 0.51
C ILE A 469 9.90 4.16 -0.60
N GLY A 470 11.14 4.67 -0.66
CA GLY A 470 12.18 4.25 -1.61
C GLY A 470 12.40 5.25 -2.74
N LYS A 471 13.32 4.95 -3.68
CA LYS A 471 13.43 5.66 -4.97
C LYS A 471 12.18 5.37 -5.79
N LEU A 472 11.06 5.98 -5.41
CA LEU A 472 9.89 6.01 -6.26
C LEU A 472 10.27 6.89 -7.44
N ASP A 473 10.22 6.38 -8.65
CA ASP A 473 9.96 7.28 -9.76
C ASP A 473 8.65 7.96 -9.39
N ALA A 474 8.70 9.26 -9.09
CA ALA A 474 7.49 10.07 -9.08
C ALA A 474 6.81 9.77 -10.42
N PRO A 475 5.51 9.40 -10.44
CA PRO A 475 4.85 9.02 -11.68
C PRO A 475 5.19 10.09 -12.73
N SER A 476 5.81 9.67 -13.83
CA SER A 476 6.32 10.63 -14.81
C SER A 476 5.12 11.43 -15.31
N ILE A 477 5.09 12.72 -15.02
CA ILE A 477 4.09 13.59 -15.61
C ILE A 477 4.60 13.90 -17.01
N ALA A 478 4.06 13.20 -18.01
CA ALA A 478 4.31 13.56 -19.40
C ALA A 478 3.92 15.03 -19.61
N GLY A 479 4.81 15.82 -20.19
CA GLY A 479 4.60 17.25 -20.42
C GLY A 479 3.33 17.48 -21.24
N ALA A 480 3.10 16.64 -22.24
CA ALA A 480 1.93 16.65 -23.10
C ALA A 480 0.60 16.47 -22.34
N ASP A 481 0.55 15.57 -21.35
CA ASP A 481 -0.67 15.33 -20.56
C ASP A 481 -0.95 16.50 -19.61
N TYR A 482 0.11 17.10 -19.04
CA TYR A 482 -0.04 18.32 -18.26
C TYR A 482 -0.53 19.49 -19.12
N ALA A 483 0.08 19.71 -20.28
CA ALA A 483 -0.32 20.75 -21.22
C ALA A 483 -1.76 20.58 -21.70
N LYS A 484 -2.18 19.35 -22.02
CA LYS A 484 -3.56 19.05 -22.42
C LYS A 484 -4.57 19.41 -21.33
N ARG A 485 -4.26 19.10 -20.05
CA ARG A 485 -5.11 19.48 -18.91
C ARG A 485 -5.20 21.00 -18.74
N LEU A 486 -4.09 21.71 -18.88
CA LEU A 486 -4.08 23.18 -18.81
C LEU A 486 -4.93 23.81 -19.92
N LEU A 487 -4.84 23.29 -21.15
CA LEU A 487 -5.64 23.78 -22.28
C LEU A 487 -7.14 23.48 -22.14
N ALA A 488 -7.49 22.42 -21.40
CA ALA A 488 -8.88 22.09 -21.05
C ALA A 488 -9.39 22.82 -19.79
N SER A 489 -8.54 23.58 -19.10
CA SER A 489 -8.89 24.25 -17.85
C SER A 489 -9.74 25.50 -18.07
N PRO A 490 -10.60 25.89 -17.11
CA PRO A 490 -11.35 27.15 -17.16
C PRO A 490 -10.43 28.37 -17.37
N SER A 491 -10.95 29.43 -18.00
CA SER A 491 -10.17 30.65 -18.32
C SER A 491 -9.60 31.38 -17.09
N ASP A 492 -10.22 31.19 -15.93
CA ASP A 492 -9.80 31.74 -14.66
C ASP A 492 -8.86 30.81 -13.87
N TYR A 493 -8.55 29.62 -14.39
CA TYR A 493 -7.59 28.72 -13.78
C TYR A 493 -6.22 29.40 -13.63
N ARG A 494 -5.57 29.08 -12.51
CA ARG A 494 -4.30 29.68 -12.10
C ARG A 494 -3.31 28.56 -11.79
N ILE A 495 -2.22 28.52 -12.54
CA ILE A 495 -1.14 27.55 -12.33
C ILE A 495 -0.35 27.95 -11.09
N ARG A 496 -0.37 27.09 -10.07
CA ARG A 496 0.41 27.29 -8.85
C ARG A 496 1.89 27.00 -9.09
N ARG A 497 2.76 27.74 -8.42
CA ARG A 497 4.21 27.60 -8.57
C ARG A 497 4.73 26.23 -8.11
N GLY A 498 4.21 25.69 -7.02
CA GLY A 498 4.58 24.36 -6.54
C GLY A 498 4.18 23.25 -7.51
N GLU A 499 3.00 23.38 -8.12
CA GLU A 499 2.50 22.46 -9.14
C GLU A 499 3.40 22.44 -10.38
N LEU A 500 3.71 23.61 -10.94
CA LEU A 500 4.59 23.71 -12.12
C LEU A 500 5.96 23.08 -11.82
N VAL A 501 6.58 23.43 -10.69
CA VAL A 501 7.92 22.93 -10.34
C VAL A 501 7.92 21.41 -10.17
N ARG A 502 6.87 20.85 -9.56
CA ARG A 502 6.69 19.38 -9.45
C ARG A 502 6.64 18.72 -10.83
N VAL A 503 5.89 19.29 -11.77
CA VAL A 503 5.80 18.76 -13.14
C VAL A 503 7.16 18.79 -13.83
N ILE A 504 7.88 19.91 -13.74
CA ILE A 504 9.20 20.07 -14.36
C ILE A 504 10.23 19.10 -13.77
N ALA A 505 10.24 18.93 -12.44
CA ALA A 505 11.11 17.95 -11.79
C ALA A 505 10.83 16.52 -12.25
N SER A 506 9.55 16.19 -12.44
CA SER A 506 9.10 14.89 -12.95
C SER A 506 9.49 14.67 -14.41
N MET A 507 9.29 15.66 -15.29
CA MET A 507 9.66 15.60 -16.72
C MET A 507 11.17 15.40 -16.93
N LEU A 508 11.99 15.97 -16.04
CA LEU A 508 13.44 15.86 -16.10
C LEU A 508 14.00 14.60 -15.42
N HIS A 509 13.14 13.79 -14.79
CA HIS A 509 13.54 12.65 -13.97
C HIS A 509 14.62 13.01 -12.93
N LEU A 510 14.46 14.16 -12.26
CA LEU A 510 15.45 14.62 -11.30
C LEU A 510 15.61 13.61 -10.15
N GLU A 511 16.86 13.30 -9.81
CA GLU A 511 17.19 12.39 -8.72
C GLU A 511 17.18 13.08 -7.35
N GLY A 512 17.13 12.27 -6.29
CA GLY A 512 17.13 12.73 -4.89
C GLY A 512 15.79 12.51 -4.18
N ASP A 513 15.83 12.45 -2.85
CA ASP A 513 14.64 12.29 -1.99
C ASP A 513 13.89 13.62 -1.77
N GLY A 514 14.49 14.75 -2.18
CA GLY A 514 13.91 16.09 -2.03
C GLY A 514 13.87 16.57 -0.58
N SER A 515 14.62 15.94 0.32
CA SER A 515 14.66 16.24 1.75
C SER A 515 15.38 17.55 2.12
N GLU A 516 16.12 18.13 1.19
CA GLU A 516 16.91 19.35 1.41
C GLU A 516 16.24 20.61 0.86
N PHE A 517 15.31 21.20 1.62
CA PHE A 517 14.98 22.61 1.49
C PHE A 517 14.46 23.20 2.80
N VAL A 518 14.86 24.43 3.13
CA VAL A 518 14.33 25.19 4.28
C VAL A 518 13.72 26.49 3.75
N PHE A 519 12.51 26.36 3.20
CA PHE A 519 11.69 27.54 2.90
C PHE A 519 10.90 27.93 4.17
N PRO A 520 10.87 29.21 4.58
CA PRO A 520 10.06 29.66 5.72
C PRO A 520 8.56 29.39 5.57
N ASP A 521 8.09 29.20 4.34
CA ASP A 521 6.71 28.87 3.97
C ASP A 521 6.55 27.40 3.53
N SER A 522 7.43 26.51 4.01
CA SER A 522 7.35 25.07 3.73
C SER A 522 6.02 24.43 4.15
N ALA A 523 5.36 24.96 5.18
CA ALA A 523 4.03 24.51 5.61
C ALA A 523 2.92 24.75 4.57
N ALA A 524 3.14 25.65 3.60
CA ALA A 524 2.21 25.85 2.48
C ALA A 524 2.53 24.94 1.27
N ILE A 525 3.64 24.20 1.31
CA ILE A 525 4.00 23.27 0.24
C ILE A 525 3.22 21.98 0.45
N ARG A 526 2.46 21.58 -0.58
CA ARG A 526 1.72 20.32 -0.54
C ARG A 526 2.69 19.14 -0.54
N ASP A 527 2.38 18.07 0.19
CA ASP A 527 3.25 16.90 0.31
C ASP A 527 3.63 16.31 -1.06
N SER A 528 2.67 16.30 -2.01
CA SER A 528 2.90 15.85 -3.37
C SER A 528 3.92 16.69 -4.16
N GLU A 529 4.16 17.94 -3.74
CA GLU A 529 5.07 18.88 -4.38
C GLU A 529 6.44 18.93 -3.69
N GLN A 530 6.54 18.53 -2.41
CA GLN A 530 7.75 18.67 -1.60
C GLN A 530 8.97 18.06 -2.29
N ARG A 531 8.87 16.79 -2.71
CA ARG A 531 9.99 16.10 -3.35
C ARG A 531 10.45 16.81 -4.63
N GLY A 532 9.51 17.14 -5.51
CA GLY A 532 9.82 17.82 -6.78
C GLY A 532 10.43 19.20 -6.57
N ILE A 533 9.98 19.94 -5.55
CA ILE A 533 10.55 21.23 -5.17
C ILE A 533 11.97 21.07 -4.63
N GLY A 534 12.21 20.11 -3.73
CA GLY A 534 13.56 19.83 -3.21
C GLY A 534 14.53 19.43 -4.32
N GLN A 535 14.11 18.56 -5.22
CA GLN A 535 14.90 18.14 -6.38
C GLN A 535 15.21 19.32 -7.32
N ALA A 536 14.22 20.14 -7.64
CA ALA A 536 14.41 21.32 -8.49
C ALA A 536 15.30 22.39 -7.83
N LEU A 537 15.28 22.51 -6.50
CA LEU A 537 16.17 23.38 -5.75
C LEU A 537 17.62 22.87 -5.80
N ALA A 538 17.83 21.58 -5.52
CA ALA A 538 19.15 20.94 -5.58
C ALA A 538 19.76 21.02 -7.00
N ALA A 539 18.93 20.91 -8.03
CA ALA A 539 19.34 21.04 -9.43
C ALA A 539 19.54 22.50 -9.89
N GLY A 540 19.27 23.49 -9.04
CA GLY A 540 19.43 24.92 -9.37
C GLY A 540 18.36 25.48 -10.31
N ILE A 541 17.29 24.73 -10.60
CA ILE A 541 16.16 25.21 -11.42
C ILE A 541 15.43 26.34 -10.69
N ILE A 542 15.27 26.19 -9.38
CA ILE A 542 14.67 27.20 -8.50
C ILE A 542 15.64 27.64 -7.41
N THR A 543 15.43 28.84 -6.88
CA THR A 543 16.30 29.45 -5.84
C THR A 543 15.53 30.15 -4.71
N GLY A 544 14.19 30.17 -4.76
CA GLY A 544 13.36 30.97 -3.84
C GLY A 544 13.36 32.48 -4.16
N TYR A 545 12.63 33.25 -3.34
CA TYR A 545 12.60 34.71 -3.38
C TYR A 545 13.67 35.33 -2.48
N LYS A 546 13.89 36.64 -2.62
CA LYS A 546 14.85 37.42 -1.81
C LYS A 546 14.57 37.37 -0.30
N ASP A 547 13.30 37.15 0.09
CA ASP A 547 12.89 36.98 1.49
C ASP A 547 13.06 35.53 2.00
N GLY A 548 13.60 34.63 1.18
CA GLY A 548 13.79 33.22 1.49
C GLY A 548 12.58 32.33 1.24
N SER A 549 11.41 32.88 0.86
CA SER A 549 10.19 32.08 0.61
C SER A 549 10.21 31.35 -0.75
N PHE A 550 9.36 30.34 -0.92
CA PHE A 550 9.11 29.68 -2.21
C PHE A 550 7.77 30.08 -2.86
N ARG A 551 6.75 30.37 -2.05
CA ARG A 551 5.38 30.78 -2.39
C ARG A 551 4.66 29.74 -3.28
N PRO A 552 4.45 28.51 -2.80
CA PRO A 552 3.96 27.38 -3.60
C PRO A 552 2.58 27.61 -4.22
N ASP A 553 1.66 28.23 -3.49
CA ASP A 553 0.27 28.44 -3.95
C ASP A 553 0.07 29.66 -4.83
N ARG A 554 1.11 30.48 -4.98
CA ARG A 554 1.01 31.68 -5.81
C ARG A 554 1.07 31.31 -7.27
N SER A 555 0.31 32.03 -8.10
CA SER A 555 0.42 31.91 -9.55
C SER A 555 1.84 32.22 -10.03
N VAL A 556 2.24 31.54 -11.10
CA VAL A 556 3.54 31.76 -11.76
C VAL A 556 3.46 33.02 -12.62
N LYS A 557 4.49 33.88 -12.53
CA LYS A 557 4.62 35.03 -13.43
C LYS A 557 5.32 34.64 -14.73
N ARG A 558 5.07 35.35 -15.82
CA ARG A 558 5.68 35.06 -17.14
C ARG A 558 7.21 35.06 -17.10
N GLY A 559 7.84 36.02 -16.41
CA GLY A 559 9.30 36.03 -16.25
C GLY A 559 9.85 34.87 -15.41
N GLU A 560 9.05 34.37 -14.46
CA GLU A 560 9.41 33.20 -13.66
C GLU A 560 9.24 31.90 -14.43
N LEU A 561 8.18 31.78 -15.23
CA LEU A 561 7.97 30.67 -16.15
C LEU A 561 9.16 30.54 -17.09
N ALA A 562 9.53 31.65 -17.75
CA ALA A 562 10.70 31.71 -18.64
C ALA A 562 11.97 31.20 -17.94
N THR A 563 12.22 31.70 -16.72
CA THR A 563 13.40 31.34 -15.93
C THR A 563 13.41 29.86 -15.53
N ILE A 564 12.28 29.33 -15.04
CA ILE A 564 12.17 27.93 -14.60
C ILE A 564 12.39 26.99 -15.79
N ILE A 565 11.72 27.24 -16.92
CA ILE A 565 11.81 26.37 -18.09
C ILE A 565 13.19 26.44 -18.73
N LEU A 566 13.79 27.62 -18.82
CA LEU A 566 15.12 27.75 -19.42
C LEU A 566 16.20 27.10 -18.55
N ARG A 567 16.14 27.24 -17.22
CA ARG A 567 17.07 26.54 -16.31
C ARG A 567 16.88 25.02 -16.36
N ALA A 568 15.63 24.57 -16.43
CA ALA A 568 15.30 23.16 -16.65
C ALA A 568 15.90 22.64 -17.97
N ALA A 569 15.81 23.42 -19.05
CA ALA A 569 16.41 23.08 -20.34
C ALA A 569 17.96 23.16 -20.32
N GLY A 570 18.55 24.04 -19.49
CA GLY A 570 20.00 24.12 -19.27
C GLY A 570 20.61 22.89 -18.61
N ILE A 571 19.88 22.24 -17.70
CA ILE A 571 20.26 20.92 -17.15
C ILE A 571 20.28 19.86 -18.26
N ALA A 572 19.38 20.00 -19.23
CA ALA A 572 19.39 19.26 -20.47
C ALA A 572 20.35 19.84 -21.52
N GLY A 573 21.48 20.43 -21.12
CA GLY A 573 22.63 20.70 -22.00
C GLY A 573 22.42 21.78 -23.06
N LEU A 574 21.44 22.67 -22.90
CA LEU A 574 21.55 24.00 -23.47
C LEU A 574 22.65 24.74 -22.72
N GLU A 575 23.60 25.34 -23.44
CA GLU A 575 24.45 26.37 -22.84
C GLU A 575 23.56 27.59 -22.61
N ALA A 576 22.90 27.63 -21.45
CA ALA A 576 22.31 28.86 -20.96
C ALA A 576 23.50 29.78 -20.66
N ASP A 577 23.83 30.66 -21.61
CA ASP A 577 24.79 31.72 -21.36
C ASP A 577 24.30 32.45 -20.11
N ASP A 578 25.09 32.44 -19.03
CA ASP A 578 24.78 33.06 -17.74
C ASP A 578 24.73 34.61 -17.83
N ALA A 579 24.37 35.15 -19.00
CA ALA A 579 24.12 36.55 -19.33
C ALA A 579 22.94 37.15 -18.56
N ALA A 580 22.45 36.51 -17.49
CA ALA A 580 21.52 37.09 -16.53
C ALA A 580 22.11 38.34 -15.82
N ALA A 581 23.44 38.45 -15.72
CA ALA A 581 24.09 39.59 -15.05
C ALA A 581 24.49 40.75 -15.98
N GLY A 582 24.52 40.54 -17.31
CA GLY A 582 25.09 41.50 -18.28
C GLY A 582 24.09 42.19 -19.21
N THR A 583 22.93 41.58 -19.45
CA THR A 583 21.92 42.11 -20.39
C THR A 583 21.21 43.32 -19.80
N THR A 584 21.51 44.51 -20.32
CA THR A 584 20.91 45.77 -19.86
C THR A 584 19.61 46.13 -20.59
N MET A 585 19.42 45.61 -21.81
CA MET A 585 18.21 45.80 -22.63
C MET A 585 17.82 44.52 -23.37
N THR A 586 16.52 44.25 -23.41
CA THR A 586 15.90 43.08 -24.07
C THR A 586 15.42 43.38 -25.49
N GLY A 587 15.05 44.63 -25.77
CA GLY A 587 14.41 45.03 -27.03
C GLY A 587 12.89 44.87 -27.05
N PHE A 588 12.27 44.38 -25.97
CA PHE A 588 10.82 44.40 -25.79
C PHE A 588 10.32 45.82 -25.49
N ALA A 589 9.07 46.10 -25.87
CA ALA A 589 8.46 47.41 -25.66
C ALA A 589 8.33 47.78 -24.17
N ASP A 590 8.23 46.77 -23.29
CA ASP A 590 8.14 46.89 -21.84
C ASP A 590 9.49 46.63 -21.13
N ASP A 591 10.64 46.82 -21.81
CA ASP A 591 11.96 46.50 -21.26
C ASP A 591 12.25 47.14 -19.88
N ASN A 592 11.69 48.34 -19.63
CA ASN A 592 11.83 49.03 -18.34
C ASN A 592 11.09 48.33 -17.19
N ASP A 593 10.06 47.54 -17.50
CA ASP A 593 9.23 46.81 -16.53
C ASP A 593 9.72 45.37 -16.32
N ILE A 594 10.66 44.90 -17.15
CA ILE A 594 11.28 43.58 -16.99
C ILE A 594 12.33 43.64 -15.87
N PRO A 595 12.19 42.81 -14.81
CA PRO A 595 13.18 42.76 -13.75
C PRO A 595 14.57 42.39 -14.27
N GLN A 596 15.60 43.14 -13.83
CA GLN A 596 16.98 42.95 -14.29
C GLN A 596 17.46 41.50 -14.20
N TRP A 597 17.10 40.79 -13.12
CA TRP A 597 17.50 39.39 -12.89
C TRP A 597 16.94 38.41 -13.93
N SER A 598 15.86 38.76 -14.63
CA SER A 598 15.21 37.92 -15.64
C SER A 598 15.50 38.32 -17.08
N LYS A 599 16.10 39.49 -17.33
CA LYS A 599 16.24 40.04 -18.70
C LYS A 599 16.99 39.10 -19.66
N GLY A 600 18.15 38.59 -19.24
CA GLY A 600 18.92 37.64 -20.07
C GLY A 600 18.16 36.34 -20.34
N LEU A 601 17.54 35.77 -19.30
CA LEU A 601 16.79 34.51 -19.40
C LEU A 601 15.52 34.66 -20.24
N ILE A 602 14.85 35.81 -20.19
CA ILE A 602 13.68 36.10 -21.00
C ILE A 602 14.04 36.22 -22.48
N ASN A 603 15.15 36.89 -22.81
CA ASN A 603 15.64 36.96 -24.19
C ASN A 603 15.90 35.57 -24.76
N GLU A 604 16.67 34.76 -24.04
CA GLU A 604 16.99 33.40 -24.46
C GLU A 604 15.72 32.54 -24.57
N ALA A 605 14.82 32.60 -23.58
CA ALA A 605 13.56 31.88 -23.64
C ALA A 605 12.69 32.31 -24.84
N TYR A 606 12.74 33.58 -25.23
CA TYR A 606 12.06 34.08 -26.43
C TYR A 606 12.72 33.57 -27.72
N GLU A 607 14.05 33.62 -27.82
CA GLU A 607 14.80 33.10 -28.97
C GLU A 607 14.58 31.60 -29.18
N GLN A 608 14.47 30.84 -28.09
CA GLN A 608 14.17 29.41 -28.10
C GLN A 608 12.68 29.09 -28.30
N ASN A 609 11.81 30.10 -28.46
CA ASN A 609 10.35 29.97 -28.56
C ASN A 609 9.69 29.26 -27.36
N ILE A 610 10.31 29.35 -26.17
CA ILE A 610 9.75 28.85 -24.91
C ILE A 610 8.64 29.79 -24.43
N ILE A 611 8.80 31.09 -24.66
CA ILE A 611 7.79 32.12 -24.40
C ILE A 611 7.61 32.99 -25.63
N GLU A 612 6.42 33.58 -25.79
CA GLU A 612 6.11 34.52 -26.87
C GLU A 612 5.76 35.89 -26.32
N ALA A 613 6.07 36.96 -27.05
CA ALA A 613 5.63 38.30 -26.71
C ALA A 613 4.13 38.46 -26.98
N ARG A 614 3.45 39.26 -26.15
CA ARG A 614 2.07 39.68 -26.36
C ARG A 614 2.02 40.87 -27.33
N ASP A 615 0.80 41.33 -27.62
CA ASP A 615 0.54 42.47 -28.51
C ASP A 615 1.45 43.67 -28.23
N GLY A 616 1.96 44.27 -29.31
CA GLY A 616 2.86 45.42 -29.21
C GLY A 616 4.29 45.09 -28.76
N ASN A 617 4.73 43.83 -28.92
CA ASN A 617 6.07 43.38 -28.55
C ASN A 617 6.36 43.49 -27.04
N ASN A 618 5.36 43.17 -26.21
CA ASN A 618 5.42 43.28 -24.76
C ASN A 618 5.58 41.89 -24.14
N ILE A 619 6.61 41.66 -23.31
CA ILE A 619 6.79 40.36 -22.66
C ILE A 619 5.92 40.19 -21.41
N ALA A 620 5.54 41.29 -20.76
CA ALA A 620 4.70 41.35 -19.57
C ALA A 620 5.26 40.47 -18.42
N ALA A 621 6.56 40.59 -18.15
CA ALA A 621 7.30 39.70 -17.25
C ALA A 621 6.71 39.63 -15.83
N ALA A 622 6.12 40.74 -15.36
CA ALA A 622 5.55 40.87 -14.03
C ALA A 622 4.11 40.35 -13.90
N GLU A 623 3.45 40.01 -15.02
CA GLU A 623 2.09 39.50 -15.07
C GLU A 623 2.02 37.97 -14.91
N TRP A 624 0.84 37.46 -14.54
CA TRP A 624 0.59 36.03 -14.40
C TRP A 624 0.60 35.34 -15.76
N ALA A 625 1.21 34.15 -15.82
CA ALA A 625 1.13 33.30 -16.99
C ALA A 625 -0.26 32.66 -17.10
N THR A 626 -0.79 32.60 -18.32
CA THR A 626 -2.05 31.90 -18.61
C THR A 626 -1.82 30.39 -18.72
N PRO A 627 -2.87 29.56 -18.58
CA PRO A 627 -2.76 28.11 -18.81
C PRO A 627 -2.19 27.77 -20.19
N ALA A 628 -2.58 28.50 -21.23
CA ALA A 628 -2.06 28.31 -22.59
C ALA A 628 -0.55 28.63 -22.71
N GLU A 629 -0.10 29.71 -22.05
CA GLU A 629 1.32 30.09 -22.04
C GLU A 629 2.17 29.07 -21.29
N VAL A 630 1.68 28.52 -20.18
CA VAL A 630 2.38 27.45 -19.44
C VAL A 630 2.38 26.15 -20.24
N ALA A 631 1.25 25.77 -20.86
CA ALA A 631 1.15 24.59 -21.69
C ALA A 631 2.15 24.64 -22.86
N HIS A 632 2.24 25.78 -23.55
CA HIS A 632 3.21 26.00 -24.62
C HIS A 632 4.65 25.82 -24.13
N ALA A 633 5.02 26.47 -23.02
CA ALA A 633 6.37 26.41 -22.49
C ALA A 633 6.77 24.99 -22.03
N VAL A 634 5.83 24.24 -21.45
CA VAL A 634 6.02 22.84 -21.05
C VAL A 634 6.20 21.93 -22.27
N LEU A 635 5.36 22.07 -23.29
CA LEU A 635 5.52 21.32 -24.55
C LEU A 635 6.85 21.65 -25.22
N LYS A 636 7.29 22.90 -25.16
CA LYS A 636 8.57 23.30 -25.72
C LYS A 636 9.75 22.68 -24.97
N LEU A 637 9.68 22.62 -23.64
CA LEU A 637 10.66 21.89 -22.85
C LEU A 637 10.72 20.42 -23.24
N GLU A 638 9.57 19.77 -23.36
CA GLU A 638 9.48 18.35 -23.78
C GLU A 638 10.12 18.13 -25.15
N GLU A 639 9.85 18.99 -26.13
CA GLU A 639 10.51 18.95 -27.44
C GLU A 639 12.03 19.09 -27.34
N LEU A 640 12.52 19.99 -26.49
CA LEU A 640 13.96 20.20 -26.27
C LEU A 640 14.60 18.98 -25.61
N LEU A 641 13.92 18.32 -24.68
CA LEU A 641 14.39 17.10 -24.03
C LEU A 641 14.49 15.91 -25.01
N GLN A 642 13.58 15.80 -25.97
CA GLN A 642 13.57 14.74 -26.98
C GLN A 642 14.66 14.87 -28.06
N ARG A 643 15.29 16.04 -28.20
CA ARG A 643 16.34 16.29 -29.20
C ARG A 643 17.74 15.81 -28.75
N LYS A 644 17.86 15.29 -27.54
CA LYS A 644 19.07 14.67 -26.99
C LYS A 644 18.98 13.15 -27.05
#